data_AF-A0A3C2DCL6-F1
#
_entry.id   AF-A0A3C2DCL6-F1
#
_cell.length_a   1.000
_cell.length_b   1.000
_cell.length_c   1.000
_cell.angle_alpha   90.00
_cell.angle_beta   90.00
_cell.angle_gamma   90.00
#
_symmetry.space_group_name_H-M   'P 1'
#
loop_
_entity.id
_entity.type
_entity.pdbx_description
1 polymer ?
#
loop_
_entity_poly.entity_id
_entity_poly.type
_entity_poly.pdbx_seq_one_letter_code
_entity_poly.pdbx_strand_id
1 'polypeptide(L)'
;MAAAGEGFLQPGRPILFSASLTEENAQRPLVIGPDALVVLTDTNRLQGRRWGTIRETHGFTERYGENHDPSNLSDQPLQALPDHVGTQTVSVSNGLKVDASGYGNPVTYTPGDQPYHAVDGRYDTAWRVGAFSDVRGEWLTITLDKAAVINGIRVLQAAGPNQNRWITRLRIHTGQATLVRELNNSSRTRPGQMLPLEPNATSEIRLEILATDVGPQDYYGGFHPVGFAEVVVPGVTIDQTILLPTDLADARPADFGANVAVILSRERVEPRDADRHDPELALDRTVTLPWPRTLTLRGEARLSTHTHDSIWNSPTGPIATASGSLQGNLPSRPRSAFDHNPDTAWQSPINAAEGSWLQLDMEAARSFDDLHLVYRADGLHSAPLLVRVLADGREVGSTRTTGTLQTSSGSVHVDLDVGPFTARALRLEFLAVRPRLTLGWTTGQPEVLPIGIIAVKSRSGIPAAGFRPDTVVSASAAPNPADGCRDDLIWINDKAIPVRVVGSAEQAALREALVVEACGPPVDLEAGPSRIRTAAGRDTGIDIDRLVLDSGDSNGNLATTNFHLPEVSAMKQGRTRMSVEIGAGKEPLWLILGQSHNPGWSLRDGDGTDFGPPQLVDGYANGWLVEPSETNSTTFTLEWKPQRAVWIALATSLFATVVCLLGFFCGGRSVLPTKEPEVTFVNPLHKRSITSNPIGALFGLVIAGFTLINLPGWHSAAALVGILGALTITGRVGHRAASLAAATAMAVTAVLIALEQIRERHPRDFVWPQFFDQFHVLAVLGILLTAAAALEELLERRSTISGVGDFYSKWSTSPGPEPSGY
;
A
#
# COMPACT_ATOMS: atom_id res chain seq x y z
N MET A 1 1.19 16.94 1.94
CA MET A 1 0.52 16.92 3.27
C MET A 1 1.47 17.27 4.41
N ALA A 2 2.66 16.66 4.52
CA ALA A 2 3.63 16.96 5.59
C ALA A 2 3.95 18.47 5.72
N ALA A 3 4.45 19.12 4.66
CA ALA A 3 4.74 20.55 4.67
C ALA A 3 3.50 21.44 4.91
N ALA A 4 2.31 21.00 4.46
CA ALA A 4 1.06 21.73 4.67
C ALA A 4 0.65 21.74 6.16
N GLY A 5 0.80 20.58 6.83
CA GLY A 5 0.50 20.44 8.26
C GLY A 5 1.37 21.31 9.15
N GLU A 6 2.58 21.63 8.69
CA GLU A 6 3.52 22.54 9.37
C GLU A 6 3.36 24.01 8.97
N GLY A 7 2.38 24.34 8.12
CA GLY A 7 2.13 25.72 7.67
C GLY A 7 3.18 26.26 6.68
N PHE A 8 4.03 25.40 6.12
CA PHE A 8 5.08 25.82 5.17
C PHE A 8 4.57 26.06 3.75
N LEU A 9 3.32 25.69 3.45
CA LEU A 9 2.67 26.00 2.18
C LEU A 9 1.84 27.28 2.31
N GLN A 10 2.27 28.35 1.64
CA GLN A 10 1.61 29.65 1.68
C GLN A 10 0.86 29.92 0.37
N PRO A 11 -0.35 30.51 0.41
CA PRO A 11 -1.04 30.97 -0.78
C PRO A 11 -0.16 31.91 -1.61
N GLY A 12 -0.20 31.78 -2.94
CA GLY A 12 0.56 32.64 -3.85
C GLY A 12 2.04 32.26 -4.02
N ARG A 13 2.50 31.17 -3.38
CA ARG A 13 3.86 30.65 -3.55
C ARG A 13 3.82 29.28 -4.26
N PRO A 14 4.40 29.15 -5.46
CA PRO A 14 4.42 27.89 -6.18
C PRO A 14 5.34 26.88 -5.48
N ILE A 15 4.95 25.61 -5.48
CA ILE A 15 5.79 24.51 -5.00
C ILE A 15 6.49 23.90 -6.21
N LEU A 16 7.81 23.92 -6.16
CA LEU A 16 8.69 23.32 -7.16
C LEU A 16 9.44 22.15 -6.51
N PHE A 17 9.52 21.02 -7.22
CA PHE A 17 10.23 19.83 -6.74
C PHE A 17 11.64 19.79 -7.30
N SER A 18 12.63 19.51 -6.46
CA SER A 18 14.03 19.38 -6.88
C SER A 18 14.19 18.40 -8.05
N ALA A 19 13.51 17.25 -7.99
CA ALA A 19 13.49 16.23 -9.05
C ALA A 19 13.11 16.77 -10.44
N SER A 20 12.27 17.80 -10.53
CA SER A 20 11.89 18.44 -11.80
C SER A 20 12.86 19.55 -12.21
N LEU A 21 13.65 20.07 -11.27
CA LEU A 21 14.52 21.22 -11.46
C LEU A 21 15.98 20.83 -11.74
N THR A 22 16.41 19.64 -11.33
CA THR A 22 17.79 19.15 -11.50
C THR A 22 18.01 18.34 -12.77
N GLU A 23 16.98 18.15 -13.60
CA GLU A 23 17.15 17.56 -14.94
C GLU A 23 18.06 18.43 -15.82
N GLU A 24 18.82 17.79 -16.72
CA GLU A 24 19.68 18.41 -17.73
C GLU A 24 18.91 19.39 -18.67
N ASN A 25 17.57 19.32 -18.67
CA ASN A 25 16.65 20.19 -19.39
C ASN A 25 16.24 21.47 -18.63
N ALA A 26 16.69 21.67 -17.39
CA ALA A 26 16.42 22.88 -16.63
C ALA A 26 17.10 24.08 -17.31
N GLN A 27 16.33 24.87 -18.05
CA GLN A 27 16.83 25.95 -18.90
C GLN A 27 17.54 27.09 -18.13
N ARG A 28 17.54 27.08 -16.79
CA ARG A 28 18.16 28.10 -15.95
C ARG A 28 18.76 27.48 -14.68
N PRO A 29 19.92 27.97 -14.19
CA PRO A 29 20.47 27.54 -12.90
C PRO A 29 19.49 27.86 -11.77
N LEU A 30 19.36 26.93 -10.82
CA LEU A 30 18.49 27.05 -9.67
C LEU A 30 19.00 28.17 -8.74
N VAL A 31 18.42 29.37 -8.84
CA VAL A 31 18.71 30.47 -7.92
C VAL A 31 17.73 30.41 -6.74
N ILE A 32 18.19 29.85 -5.63
CA ILE A 32 17.41 29.78 -4.38
C ILE A 32 17.78 30.99 -3.52
N GLY A 33 17.01 32.07 -3.67
CA GLY A 33 17.22 33.33 -2.96
C GLY A 33 16.79 33.31 -1.49
N PRO A 34 17.03 34.41 -0.74
CA PRO A 34 16.71 34.52 0.69
C PRO A 34 15.21 34.44 0.98
N ASP A 35 14.37 34.79 0.01
CA ASP A 35 12.91 34.66 0.14
C ASP A 35 12.44 33.22 -0.01
N ALA A 36 13.23 32.30 -0.56
CA ALA A 36 12.82 30.92 -0.78
C ALA A 36 12.82 30.08 0.52
N LEU A 37 11.95 29.08 0.56
CA LEU A 37 11.93 28.04 1.59
C LEU A 37 12.24 26.69 0.92
N VAL A 38 13.35 26.09 1.30
CA VAL A 38 13.71 24.73 0.93
C VAL A 38 13.15 23.78 1.97
N VAL A 39 12.28 22.85 1.57
CA VAL A 39 11.69 21.85 2.46
C VAL A 39 12.18 20.46 2.04
N LEU A 40 12.92 19.80 2.93
CA LEU A 40 13.32 18.40 2.79
C LEU A 40 12.31 17.52 3.52
N THR A 41 11.75 16.53 2.83
CA THR A 41 10.80 15.58 3.41
C THR A 41 11.16 14.14 3.05
N ASP A 42 10.72 13.19 3.87
CA ASP A 42 10.86 11.75 3.65
C ASP A 42 9.61 11.13 2.99
N THR A 43 8.86 11.91 2.23
CA THR A 43 7.54 11.51 1.69
C THR A 43 7.60 10.88 0.30
N ASN A 44 8.65 11.16 -0.50
CA ASN A 44 8.81 10.58 -1.84
C ASN A 44 9.58 9.25 -1.77
N ARG A 45 8.98 8.24 -1.12
CA ARG A 45 9.62 6.93 -0.88
C ARG A 45 9.63 6.05 -2.12
N LEU A 46 10.74 5.37 -2.35
CA LEU A 46 10.78 4.17 -3.19
C LEU A 46 10.07 3.05 -2.44
N GLN A 47 8.92 2.63 -2.96
CA GLN A 47 8.04 1.64 -2.34
C GLN A 47 7.07 1.08 -3.38
N GLY A 48 6.74 -0.21 -3.25
CA GLY A 48 5.66 -0.83 -3.99
C GLY A 48 4.30 -0.16 -3.75
N ARG A 49 3.43 -0.19 -4.77
CA ARG A 49 2.05 0.31 -4.68
C ARG A 49 1.02 -0.64 -5.29
N ARG A 50 0.01 -0.99 -4.50
CA ARG A 50 -1.13 -1.84 -4.90
C ARG A 50 -2.39 -1.00 -4.99
N TRP A 51 -3.15 -1.15 -6.08
CA TRP A 51 -4.33 -0.32 -6.35
C TRP A 51 -5.66 -1.06 -6.24
N GLY A 52 -5.65 -2.28 -5.68
CA GLY A 52 -6.85 -3.10 -5.47
C GLY A 52 -7.74 -2.65 -4.32
N THR A 53 -7.26 -1.74 -3.46
CA THR A 53 -7.94 -1.26 -2.25
C THR A 53 -7.80 0.26 -2.10
N ILE A 54 -8.56 0.85 -1.18
CA ILE A 54 -8.49 2.30 -0.85
C ILE A 54 -7.55 2.63 0.33
N ARG A 55 -7.07 1.60 1.03
CA ARG A 55 -6.13 1.66 2.16
C ARG A 55 -5.11 0.55 2.00
N GLU A 56 -3.96 0.67 2.67
CA GLU A 56 -2.90 -0.36 2.64
C GLU A 56 -2.34 -0.58 1.23
N THR A 57 -2.23 0.52 0.49
CA THR A 57 -1.79 0.56 -0.90
C THR A 57 -0.28 0.81 -1.04
N HIS A 58 0.45 0.97 0.07
CA HIS A 58 1.87 1.32 0.11
C HIS A 58 2.69 0.25 0.83
N GLY A 59 3.78 -0.19 0.20
CA GLY A 59 4.77 -1.11 0.76
C GLY A 59 5.72 -0.45 1.76
N PHE A 60 6.77 -1.17 2.15
CA PHE A 60 7.84 -0.61 2.99
C PHE A 60 8.78 0.27 2.14
N THR A 61 9.67 1.03 2.78
CA THR A 61 10.68 1.82 2.05
C THR A 61 11.82 0.93 1.57
N GLU A 62 11.87 0.73 0.27
CA GLU A 62 12.80 -0.18 -0.40
C GLU A 62 14.19 0.43 -0.54
N ARG A 63 15.16 -0.44 -0.78
CA ARG A 63 16.54 0.00 -0.98
C ARG A 63 16.71 0.56 -2.37
N TYR A 64 17.71 1.43 -2.50
CA TYR A 64 18.14 1.88 -3.80
C TYR A 64 18.56 0.70 -4.69
N GLY A 65 17.94 0.58 -5.87
CA GLY A 65 18.21 -0.49 -6.83
C GLY A 65 17.62 -1.85 -6.46
N GLU A 66 16.68 -1.90 -5.50
CA GLU A 66 15.89 -3.10 -5.22
C GLU A 66 15.08 -3.49 -6.46
N ASN A 67 15.21 -4.74 -6.90
CA ASN A 67 14.60 -5.19 -8.14
C ASN A 67 13.16 -5.61 -7.88
N HIS A 68 12.22 -4.85 -8.43
CA HIS A 68 10.81 -5.23 -8.41
C HIS A 68 10.59 -6.40 -9.36
N ASP A 69 9.77 -7.38 -8.98
CA ASP A 69 9.34 -8.41 -9.91
C ASP A 69 8.40 -7.78 -10.94
N PRO A 70 8.83 -7.58 -12.20
CA PRO A 70 7.99 -6.92 -13.21
C PRO A 70 6.77 -7.78 -13.59
N SER A 71 6.75 -9.06 -13.21
CA SER A 71 5.62 -9.95 -13.41
C SER A 71 4.53 -9.81 -12.34
N ASN A 72 4.83 -9.12 -11.23
CA ASN A 72 3.85 -8.83 -10.19
C ASN A 72 2.90 -7.72 -10.63
N LEU A 73 1.81 -8.09 -11.30
CA LEU A 73 0.78 -7.17 -11.80
C LEU A 73 0.06 -6.40 -10.69
N SER A 74 0.15 -6.86 -9.43
CA SER A 74 -0.46 -6.15 -8.29
C SER A 74 0.36 -4.95 -7.85
N ASP A 75 1.68 -4.99 -8.05
CA ASP A 75 2.62 -3.94 -7.66
C ASP A 75 2.97 -3.06 -8.86
N GLN A 76 2.38 -1.86 -8.91
CA GLN A 76 2.52 -0.94 -10.03
C GLN A 76 2.72 0.48 -9.49
N PRO A 77 3.92 0.83 -9.01
CA PRO A 77 4.18 2.16 -8.48
C PRO A 77 3.98 3.24 -9.55
N LEU A 78 3.16 4.24 -9.24
CA LEU A 78 2.98 5.42 -10.09
C LEU A 78 4.10 6.43 -9.80
N GLN A 79 4.91 6.72 -10.81
CA GLN A 79 5.92 7.77 -10.75
C GLN A 79 5.26 9.15 -10.88
N ALA A 80 5.12 9.86 -9.75
CA ALA A 80 4.52 11.19 -9.70
C ALA A 80 5.53 12.32 -10.00
N LEU A 81 6.82 12.04 -9.79
CA LEU A 81 7.94 12.94 -10.05
C LEU A 81 8.95 12.22 -10.94
N PRO A 82 9.80 12.97 -11.68
CA PRO A 82 10.94 12.38 -12.37
C PRO A 82 11.79 11.53 -11.41
N ASP A 83 12.16 10.35 -11.89
CA ASP A 83 12.89 9.35 -11.12
C ASP A 83 14.35 9.29 -11.60
N HIS A 84 15.26 9.79 -10.78
CA HIS A 84 16.70 9.69 -10.99
C HIS A 84 17.41 9.54 -9.65
N VAL A 85 18.70 9.22 -9.70
CA VAL A 85 19.50 9.03 -8.48
C VAL A 85 19.35 10.24 -7.56
N GLY A 86 19.01 9.98 -6.31
CA GLY A 86 18.88 11.00 -5.28
C GLY A 86 17.52 11.71 -5.18
N THR A 87 16.50 11.40 -5.99
CA THR A 87 15.17 12.08 -5.87
C THR A 87 14.20 11.40 -4.92
N GLN A 88 14.47 10.16 -4.56
CA GLN A 88 13.61 9.33 -3.71
C GLN A 88 14.22 9.09 -2.33
N THR A 89 13.34 8.90 -1.36
CA THR A 89 13.67 8.39 -0.03
C THR A 89 13.82 6.86 -0.12
N VAL A 90 14.96 6.33 0.30
CA VAL A 90 15.32 4.91 0.14
C VAL A 90 15.89 4.34 1.45
N SER A 91 15.81 3.04 1.67
CA SER A 91 16.55 2.40 2.75
C SER A 91 18.00 2.12 2.33
N VAL A 92 18.94 2.33 3.25
CA VAL A 92 20.36 2.03 3.07
C VAL A 92 20.80 1.23 4.27
N SER A 93 21.42 0.07 4.02
CA SER A 93 21.91 -0.84 5.07
C SER A 93 23.38 -1.16 4.87
N ASN A 94 24.08 -1.34 5.99
CA ASN A 94 25.46 -1.83 6.05
C ASN A 94 25.53 -3.13 6.85
N GLY A 95 26.50 -4.00 6.52
CA GLY A 95 26.78 -5.26 7.21
C GLY A 95 26.17 -6.47 6.50
N LEU A 96 24.86 -6.41 6.23
CA LEU A 96 24.14 -7.41 5.45
C LEU A 96 22.96 -6.77 4.70
N LYS A 97 22.49 -7.47 3.67
CA LYS A 97 21.26 -7.22 2.92
C LYS A 97 20.30 -8.38 3.11
N VAL A 98 19.00 -8.07 3.24
CA VAL A 98 17.95 -9.09 3.28
C VAL A 98 16.99 -8.90 2.12
N ASP A 99 16.63 -10.00 1.45
CA ASP A 99 15.65 -10.07 0.36
C ASP A 99 14.63 -11.16 0.71
N ALA A 100 13.40 -11.06 0.21
CA ALA A 100 12.41 -12.13 0.34
C ALA A 100 11.60 -12.30 -0.96
N SER A 101 10.96 -13.46 -1.12
CA SER A 101 9.98 -13.69 -2.19
C SER A 101 8.73 -12.82 -2.06
N GLY A 102 8.40 -12.41 -0.84
CA GLY A 102 7.24 -11.59 -0.52
C GLY A 102 7.15 -11.32 0.97
N TYR A 103 6.10 -10.61 1.36
CA TYR A 103 5.79 -10.33 2.75
C TYR A 103 4.29 -10.16 2.93
N GLY A 104 3.84 -10.37 4.16
CA GLY A 104 2.47 -10.11 4.54
C GLY A 104 1.46 -11.03 3.89
N ASN A 105 0.65 -10.45 3.01
CA ASN A 105 -0.47 -11.10 2.35
C ASN A 105 -0.57 -10.70 0.86
N PRO A 106 -1.25 -11.50 0.02
CA PRO A 106 -1.31 -11.26 -1.43
C PRO A 106 -2.24 -10.13 -1.87
N VAL A 107 -3.07 -9.55 -0.98
CA VAL A 107 -4.11 -8.57 -1.33
C VAL A 107 -3.69 -7.14 -0.99
N THR A 108 -3.22 -6.89 0.24
CA THR A 108 -2.83 -5.56 0.73
C THR A 108 -1.37 -5.52 1.17
N TYR A 109 -0.79 -4.32 1.25
CA TYR A 109 0.54 -4.17 1.82
C TYR A 109 0.50 -4.12 3.35
N THR A 110 1.44 -4.84 3.95
CA THR A 110 1.66 -4.92 5.40
C THR A 110 3.14 -4.63 5.67
N PRO A 111 3.58 -3.37 5.52
CA PRO A 111 4.99 -3.00 5.60
C PRO A 111 5.67 -3.32 6.95
N GLY A 112 4.89 -3.53 8.01
CA GLY A 112 5.38 -4.06 9.29
C GLY A 112 5.92 -5.50 9.23
N ASP A 113 5.63 -6.25 8.16
CA ASP A 113 6.09 -7.64 7.95
C ASP A 113 7.34 -7.72 7.05
N GLN A 114 8.04 -6.60 6.83
CA GLN A 114 9.18 -6.48 5.92
C GLN A 114 10.36 -7.41 6.24
N PRO A 115 11.17 -7.81 5.24
CA PRO A 115 12.31 -8.73 5.45
C PRO A 115 13.36 -8.25 6.45
N TYR A 116 13.57 -6.92 6.55
CA TYR A 116 14.51 -6.31 7.50
C TYR A 116 14.21 -6.71 8.96
N HIS A 117 12.93 -6.86 9.30
CA HIS A 117 12.48 -7.24 10.63
C HIS A 117 12.81 -8.68 11.04
N ALA A 118 13.45 -9.48 10.18
CA ALA A 118 13.99 -10.78 10.56
C ALA A 118 15.41 -10.69 11.13
N VAL A 119 16.09 -9.54 11.05
CA VAL A 119 17.53 -9.40 11.34
C VAL A 119 17.85 -8.10 12.09
N ASP A 120 16.83 -7.34 12.49
CA ASP A 120 16.98 -6.03 13.14
C ASP A 120 17.39 -6.13 14.62
N GLY A 121 17.53 -7.36 15.13
CA GLY A 121 17.95 -7.64 16.49
C GLY A 121 16.80 -7.54 17.49
N ARG A 122 15.55 -7.50 17.01
CA ARG A 122 14.36 -7.28 17.83
C ARG A 122 13.40 -8.46 17.70
N TYR A 123 12.96 -8.94 18.86
CA TYR A 123 12.04 -10.10 18.94
C TYR A 123 10.56 -9.73 18.81
N ASP A 124 10.26 -8.46 18.58
CA ASP A 124 8.91 -7.91 18.54
C ASP A 124 8.50 -7.35 17.19
N THR A 125 9.44 -7.31 16.27
CA THR A 125 9.26 -7.22 14.84
C THR A 125 9.44 -8.61 14.24
N ALA A 126 8.96 -8.79 13.01
CA ALA A 126 9.20 -10.01 12.27
C ALA A 126 9.04 -9.79 10.77
N TRP A 127 9.80 -10.52 9.97
CA TRP A 127 9.36 -10.84 8.62
C TRP A 127 8.25 -11.88 8.69
N ARG A 128 7.16 -11.65 7.95
CA ARG A 128 6.04 -12.59 7.84
C ARG A 128 5.58 -12.67 6.40
N VAL A 129 5.07 -13.83 5.97
CA VAL A 129 4.63 -14.06 4.59
C VAL A 129 3.44 -15.01 4.51
N GLY A 130 2.65 -14.80 3.45
CA GLY A 130 1.58 -15.66 2.97
C GLY A 130 0.42 -15.84 3.93
N ALA A 131 -0.03 -14.77 4.60
CA ALA A 131 -1.32 -14.80 5.28
C ALA A 131 -2.38 -15.27 4.28
N PHE A 132 -3.21 -16.24 4.70
CA PHE A 132 -4.26 -16.85 3.89
C PHE A 132 -3.86 -17.36 2.48
N SER A 133 -2.57 -17.66 2.27
CA SER A 133 -2.05 -18.29 1.05
C SER A 133 -1.14 -19.47 1.38
N ASP A 134 -0.80 -20.26 0.36
CA ASP A 134 0.30 -21.21 0.47
C ASP A 134 1.62 -20.46 0.68
N VAL A 135 2.52 -21.04 1.47
CA VAL A 135 3.83 -20.47 1.83
C VAL A 135 4.99 -21.36 1.41
N ARG A 136 4.71 -22.53 0.83
CA ARG A 136 5.75 -23.43 0.34
C ARG A 136 6.44 -22.80 -0.87
N GLY A 137 7.77 -22.74 -0.82
CA GLY A 137 8.59 -22.07 -1.82
C GLY A 137 8.86 -20.58 -1.52
N GLU A 138 8.16 -19.99 -0.54
CA GLU A 138 8.53 -18.66 -0.03
C GLU A 138 9.93 -18.73 0.61
N TRP A 139 10.70 -17.66 0.44
CA TRP A 139 12.09 -17.61 0.89
C TRP A 139 12.50 -16.26 1.47
N LEU A 140 13.49 -16.31 2.36
CA LEU A 140 14.22 -15.17 2.90
C LEU A 140 15.71 -15.38 2.63
N THR A 141 16.37 -14.42 1.99
CA THR A 141 17.80 -14.46 1.66
C THR A 141 18.55 -13.40 2.44
N ILE A 142 19.58 -13.82 3.18
CA ILE A 142 20.51 -12.94 3.88
C ILE A 142 21.83 -12.94 3.10
N THR A 143 22.22 -11.78 2.59
CA THR A 143 23.48 -11.56 1.87
C THR A 143 24.43 -10.78 2.75
N LEU A 144 25.62 -11.31 3.01
CA LEU A 144 26.65 -10.65 3.81
C LEU A 144 27.53 -9.78 2.90
N ASP A 145 27.93 -8.59 3.37
CA ASP A 145 28.84 -7.71 2.62
C ASP A 145 30.19 -8.39 2.33
N LYS A 146 30.62 -9.29 3.22
CA LYS A 146 31.84 -10.06 3.12
C LYS A 146 31.55 -11.52 3.42
N ALA A 147 32.10 -12.42 2.61
CA ALA A 147 32.00 -13.85 2.87
C ALA A 147 32.63 -14.20 4.24
N ALA A 148 31.91 -14.98 5.03
CA ALA A 148 32.32 -15.40 6.38
C ALA A 148 32.06 -16.89 6.58
N VAL A 149 32.87 -17.53 7.43
CA VAL A 149 32.66 -18.94 7.82
C VAL A 149 31.57 -18.99 8.89
N ILE A 150 30.39 -19.49 8.52
CA ILE A 150 29.22 -19.55 9.39
C ILE A 150 28.90 -21.02 9.71
N ASN A 151 29.13 -21.43 10.97
CA ASN A 151 28.90 -22.81 11.40
C ASN A 151 27.43 -23.11 11.73
N GLY A 152 26.58 -22.08 11.78
CA GLY A 152 25.17 -22.21 12.10
C GLY A 152 24.48 -20.87 12.21
N ILE A 153 23.16 -20.88 12.08
CA ILE A 153 22.28 -19.74 12.31
C ILE A 153 21.24 -20.06 13.40
N ARG A 154 20.79 -19.06 14.16
CA ARG A 154 19.68 -19.23 15.10
C ARG A 154 18.42 -18.59 14.54
N VAL A 155 17.32 -19.34 14.53
CA VAL A 155 16.02 -18.83 14.04
C VAL A 155 14.98 -18.80 15.16
N LEU A 156 14.28 -17.69 15.27
CA LEU A 156 13.07 -17.52 16.07
C LEU A 156 11.91 -17.24 15.10
N GLN A 157 10.93 -18.14 15.07
CA GLN A 157 9.75 -17.97 14.24
C GLN A 157 8.91 -16.79 14.75
N ALA A 158 8.31 -16.07 13.80
CA ALA A 158 7.32 -15.04 14.10
C ALA A 158 6.16 -15.66 14.88
N ALA A 159 5.72 -14.98 15.95
CA ALA A 159 4.61 -15.41 16.77
C ALA A 159 3.67 -14.23 17.00
N GLY A 160 2.38 -14.46 16.81
CA GLY A 160 1.32 -13.53 17.19
C GLY A 160 0.30 -14.17 18.15
N PRO A 161 -0.61 -13.36 18.72
CA PRO A 161 -1.78 -13.89 19.41
C PRO A 161 -2.50 -14.93 18.53
N ASN A 162 -2.83 -16.10 19.09
CA ASN A 162 -3.53 -17.17 18.39
C ASN A 162 -2.83 -17.71 17.13
N GLN A 163 -1.49 -17.63 17.04
CA GLN A 163 -0.71 -18.20 15.93
C GLN A 163 -1.11 -19.66 15.65
N ASN A 164 -1.74 -19.89 14.49
CA ASN A 164 -2.35 -21.16 14.13
C ASN A 164 -1.62 -21.94 13.03
N ARG A 165 -0.46 -21.44 12.58
CA ARG A 165 0.38 -22.05 11.55
C ARG A 165 1.85 -21.80 11.83
N TRP A 166 2.68 -22.81 11.69
CA TRP A 166 4.11 -22.74 11.98
C TRP A 166 4.93 -23.45 10.91
N ILE A 167 6.13 -22.93 10.62
CA ILE A 167 7.09 -23.59 9.74
C ILE A 167 7.62 -24.82 10.46
N THR A 168 7.65 -25.95 9.76
CA THR A 168 8.18 -27.22 10.28
C THR A 168 9.43 -27.66 9.55
N ARG A 169 9.65 -27.22 8.31
CA ARG A 169 10.81 -27.63 7.51
C ARG A 169 11.33 -26.51 6.63
N LEU A 170 12.65 -26.32 6.65
CA LEU A 170 13.39 -25.35 5.84
C LEU A 170 14.39 -26.06 4.91
N ARG A 171 14.61 -25.48 3.73
CA ARG A 171 15.81 -25.69 2.92
C ARG A 171 16.71 -24.47 3.05
N ILE A 172 17.95 -24.70 3.45
CA ILE A 172 18.96 -23.66 3.62
C ILE A 172 19.98 -23.78 2.49
N HIS A 173 20.17 -22.71 1.73
CA HIS A 173 21.19 -22.63 0.67
C HIS A 173 22.32 -21.69 1.11
N THR A 174 23.57 -22.11 0.95
CA THR A 174 24.78 -21.37 1.38
C THR A 174 25.76 -21.13 0.22
N GLY A 175 25.27 -21.11 -1.02
CA GLY A 175 26.08 -21.05 -2.25
C GLY A 175 26.84 -22.35 -2.59
N GLN A 176 27.41 -23.03 -1.59
CA GLN A 176 28.16 -24.28 -1.76
C GLN A 176 27.38 -25.52 -1.32
N ALA A 177 26.43 -25.38 -0.40
CA ALA A 177 25.65 -26.48 0.13
C ALA A 177 24.16 -26.13 0.23
N THR A 178 23.33 -27.17 0.05
CA THR A 178 21.89 -27.13 0.28
C THR A 178 21.55 -28.14 1.37
N LEU A 179 20.96 -27.66 2.46
CA LEU A 179 20.70 -28.43 3.67
C LEU A 179 19.21 -28.39 3.99
N VAL A 180 18.61 -29.51 4.37
CA VAL A 180 17.25 -29.52 4.91
C VAL A 180 17.33 -29.57 6.45
N ARG A 181 16.53 -28.73 7.11
CA ARG A 181 16.44 -28.65 8.57
C ARG A 181 14.98 -28.66 9.03
N GLU A 182 14.71 -29.43 10.07
CA GLU A 182 13.41 -29.45 10.75
C GLU A 182 13.38 -28.37 11.84
N LEU A 183 12.24 -27.71 11.98
CA LEU A 183 11.95 -26.79 13.07
C LEU A 183 11.04 -27.47 14.09
N ASN A 184 11.37 -27.29 15.37
CA ASN A 184 10.61 -27.82 16.49
C ASN A 184 10.14 -26.69 17.42
N ASN A 185 9.48 -27.03 18.52
CA ASN A 185 8.92 -26.02 19.43
C ASN A 185 9.94 -25.02 19.99
N SER A 186 11.24 -25.37 20.04
CA SER A 186 12.30 -24.44 20.47
C SER A 186 12.51 -23.27 19.51
N SER A 187 12.06 -23.37 18.24
CA SER A 187 12.09 -22.24 17.31
C SER A 187 10.97 -21.23 17.58
N ARG A 188 10.00 -21.53 18.45
CA ARG A 188 8.81 -20.70 18.71
C ARG A 188 8.95 -19.86 19.99
N THR A 189 10.00 -20.11 20.76
CA THR A 189 10.27 -19.44 22.04
C THR A 189 11.72 -18.99 22.10
N ARG A 190 11.99 -17.92 22.87
CA ARG A 190 13.36 -17.40 23.02
C ARG A 190 14.26 -18.45 23.70
N PRO A 191 15.53 -18.59 23.29
CA PRO A 191 16.23 -17.75 22.31
C PRO A 191 16.00 -18.12 20.83
N GLY A 192 15.22 -19.16 20.53
CA GLY A 192 15.07 -19.72 19.18
C GLY A 192 15.95 -20.95 18.94
N GLN A 193 15.72 -21.64 17.84
CA GLN A 193 16.36 -22.90 17.49
C GLN A 193 17.68 -22.66 16.75
N MET A 194 18.73 -23.36 17.17
CA MET A 194 20.02 -23.36 16.50
C MET A 194 20.01 -24.36 15.33
N LEU A 195 20.32 -23.88 14.12
CA LEU A 195 20.41 -24.69 12.92
C LEU A 195 21.89 -24.79 12.48
N PRO A 196 22.52 -25.98 12.58
CA PRO A 196 23.91 -26.15 12.18
C PRO A 196 24.04 -26.08 10.65
N LEU A 197 25.09 -25.39 10.20
CA LEU A 197 25.51 -25.29 8.80
C LEU A 197 26.87 -26.00 8.62
N GLU A 198 27.25 -26.26 7.38
CA GLU A 198 28.60 -26.72 7.08
C GLU A 198 29.59 -25.56 7.20
N PRO A 199 30.80 -25.76 7.75
CA PRO A 199 31.76 -24.71 8.06
C PRO A 199 32.48 -24.20 6.80
N ASN A 200 31.73 -23.60 5.88
CA ASN A 200 32.23 -23.03 4.63
C ASN A 200 32.06 -21.51 4.65
N ALA A 201 32.95 -20.80 3.94
CA ALA A 201 32.79 -19.37 3.73
C ALA A 201 31.60 -19.14 2.78
N THR A 202 30.62 -18.35 3.22
CA THR A 202 29.47 -17.95 2.40
C THR A 202 29.22 -16.45 2.53
N SER A 203 28.73 -15.85 1.46
CA SER A 203 28.15 -14.51 1.44
C SER A 203 26.63 -14.52 1.29
N GLU A 204 25.99 -15.68 1.13
CA GLU A 204 24.54 -15.79 0.95
C GLU A 204 23.99 -16.96 1.79
N ILE A 205 22.90 -16.72 2.51
CA ILE A 205 22.15 -17.72 3.27
C ILE A 205 20.68 -17.55 2.90
N ARG A 206 20.12 -18.50 2.13
CA ARG A 206 18.69 -18.50 1.78
C ARG A 206 17.92 -19.54 2.57
N LEU A 207 16.86 -19.11 3.25
CA LEU A 207 15.90 -19.94 3.97
C LEU A 207 14.63 -20.08 3.14
N GLU A 208 14.39 -21.25 2.57
CA GLU A 208 13.19 -21.57 1.79
C GLU A 208 12.25 -22.45 2.63
N ILE A 209 10.97 -22.08 2.68
CA ILE A 209 9.94 -22.80 3.41
C ILE A 209 9.51 -24.04 2.62
N LEU A 210 9.67 -25.23 3.20
CA LEU A 210 9.26 -26.48 2.57
C LEU A 210 7.94 -27.04 3.10
N ALA A 211 7.65 -26.81 4.38
CA ALA A 211 6.45 -27.33 5.02
C ALA A 211 6.03 -26.52 6.25
N THR A 212 4.74 -26.60 6.54
CA THR A 212 4.10 -26.11 7.77
C THR A 212 3.48 -27.26 8.55
N ASP A 213 3.04 -27.01 9.78
CA ASP A 213 2.34 -27.99 10.63
C ASP A 213 0.91 -28.30 10.18
N VAL A 214 0.31 -27.42 9.38
CA VAL A 214 -1.05 -27.60 8.83
C VAL A 214 -1.04 -28.36 7.49
N GLY A 215 0.12 -28.53 6.85
CA GLY A 215 0.24 -29.19 5.55
C GLY A 215 -0.47 -28.45 4.40
N PRO A 216 -0.57 -29.07 3.21
CA PRO A 216 -1.27 -28.50 2.06
C PRO A 216 -2.78 -28.37 2.31
N GLN A 217 -3.36 -27.25 1.91
CA GLN A 217 -4.80 -26.97 2.02
C GLN A 217 -5.38 -26.62 0.66
N ASP A 218 -6.65 -26.97 0.44
CA ASP A 218 -7.42 -26.53 -0.75
C ASP A 218 -7.75 -25.03 -0.67
N TYR A 219 -7.91 -24.51 0.55
CA TYR A 219 -8.18 -23.11 0.83
C TYR A 219 -7.46 -22.67 2.10
N TYR A 220 -6.74 -21.55 2.03
CA TYR A 220 -5.92 -21.06 3.14
C TYR A 220 -6.58 -19.93 3.94
N GLY A 221 -7.84 -19.56 3.67
CA GLY A 221 -8.51 -18.51 4.44
C GLY A 221 -8.55 -18.80 5.95
N GLY A 222 -8.16 -17.81 6.75
CA GLY A 222 -8.07 -17.91 8.21
C GLY A 222 -6.73 -18.43 8.76
N PHE A 223 -5.77 -18.82 7.92
CA PHE A 223 -4.41 -19.13 8.39
C PHE A 223 -3.54 -17.89 8.52
N HIS A 224 -2.85 -17.78 9.65
CA HIS A 224 -1.92 -16.68 9.94
C HIS A 224 -0.66 -16.78 9.08
N PRO A 225 -0.01 -15.64 8.75
CA PRO A 225 1.28 -15.66 8.07
C PRO A 225 2.33 -16.38 8.93
N VAL A 226 3.41 -16.84 8.28
CA VAL A 226 4.57 -17.45 8.94
C VAL A 226 5.83 -16.67 8.59
N GLY A 227 6.90 -16.85 9.36
CA GLY A 227 8.19 -16.20 9.08
C GLY A 227 9.09 -16.22 10.29
N PHE A 228 9.97 -15.23 10.40
CA PHE A 228 10.98 -15.14 11.46
C PHE A 228 10.91 -13.79 12.14
N ALA A 229 10.81 -13.82 13.47
CA ALA A 229 11.09 -12.66 14.30
C ALA A 229 12.58 -12.36 14.30
N GLU A 230 13.44 -13.39 14.34
CA GLU A 230 14.89 -13.20 14.31
C GLU A 230 15.61 -14.34 13.59
N VAL A 231 16.61 -14.00 12.79
CA VAL A 231 17.59 -14.88 12.16
C VAL A 231 18.98 -14.36 12.50
N VAL A 232 19.55 -14.90 13.56
CA VAL A 232 20.86 -14.47 14.06
C VAL A 232 21.97 -15.21 13.30
N VAL A 233 22.73 -14.45 12.52
CA VAL A 233 24.01 -14.89 11.92
C VAL A 233 25.15 -14.45 12.84
N PRO A 234 25.91 -15.39 13.45
CA PRO A 234 26.96 -15.03 14.41
C PRO A 234 28.00 -14.05 13.83
N GLY A 235 28.27 -12.97 14.56
CA GLY A 235 29.30 -11.99 14.21
C GLY A 235 28.92 -10.97 13.14
N VAL A 236 27.66 -10.95 12.70
CA VAL A 236 27.14 -9.98 11.73
C VAL A 236 25.93 -9.26 12.32
N THR A 237 25.88 -7.95 12.13
CA THR A 237 24.74 -7.09 12.48
C THR A 237 24.40 -6.22 11.28
N ILE A 238 23.14 -5.83 11.17
CA ILE A 238 22.70 -4.84 10.20
C ILE A 238 22.62 -3.46 10.86
N ASP A 239 23.02 -2.43 10.12
CA ASP A 239 22.73 -1.03 10.46
C ASP A 239 21.98 -0.40 9.29
N GLN A 240 20.69 -0.09 9.47
CA GLN A 240 19.84 0.49 8.43
C GLN A 240 19.39 1.91 8.81
N THR A 241 19.43 2.81 7.83
CA THR A 241 18.86 4.16 7.90
C THR A 241 18.00 4.39 6.65
N ILE A 242 16.99 5.23 6.77
CA ILE A 242 16.26 5.74 5.61
C ILE A 242 16.94 7.03 5.13
N LEU A 243 17.52 7.00 3.93
CA LEU A 243 18.18 8.13 3.29
C LEU A 243 17.14 8.99 2.56
N LEU A 244 17.11 10.28 2.88
CA LEU A 244 16.29 11.26 2.17
C LEU A 244 16.87 11.60 0.78
N PRO A 245 16.10 12.27 -0.09
CA PRO A 245 16.61 12.77 -1.36
C PRO A 245 17.90 13.59 -1.21
N THR A 246 18.87 13.34 -2.08
CA THR A 246 20.19 13.99 -2.10
C THR A 246 20.40 14.87 -3.33
N ASP A 247 19.53 14.78 -4.32
CA ASP A 247 19.60 15.48 -5.62
C ASP A 247 19.90 16.98 -5.48
N LEU A 248 19.24 17.68 -4.55
CA LEU A 248 19.49 19.09 -4.30
C LEU A 248 20.88 19.36 -3.73
N ALA A 249 21.35 18.54 -2.79
CA ALA A 249 22.68 18.68 -2.21
C ALA A 249 23.78 18.30 -3.21
N ASP A 250 23.54 17.28 -4.04
CA ASP A 250 24.44 16.81 -5.08
C ASP A 250 24.61 17.85 -6.19
N ALA A 251 23.57 18.63 -6.50
CA ALA A 251 23.62 19.76 -7.43
C ALA A 251 24.49 20.94 -6.92
N ARG A 252 24.82 20.96 -5.61
CA ARG A 252 25.65 21.99 -4.96
C ARG A 252 25.26 23.43 -5.35
N PRO A 253 24.00 23.82 -5.18
CA PRO A 253 23.58 25.18 -5.48
C PRO A 253 24.35 26.19 -4.61
N ALA A 254 24.59 27.38 -5.15
CA ALA A 254 25.15 28.47 -4.37
C ALA A 254 24.17 28.89 -3.27
N ASP A 255 24.68 29.22 -2.08
CA ASP A 255 23.87 29.68 -0.96
C ASP A 255 23.61 31.19 -1.07
N PHE A 256 22.34 31.58 -1.18
CA PHE A 256 21.91 32.98 -1.12
C PHE A 256 21.07 33.29 0.13
N GLY A 257 21.19 32.49 1.19
CA GLY A 257 20.52 32.72 2.48
C GLY A 257 19.09 32.21 2.54
N ALA A 258 18.75 31.20 1.75
CA ALA A 258 17.42 30.59 1.76
C ALA A 258 17.12 29.90 3.11
N ASN A 259 15.85 29.96 3.52
CA ASN A 259 15.36 29.23 4.67
C ASN A 259 15.32 27.73 4.37
N VAL A 260 15.60 26.91 5.39
CA VAL A 260 15.61 25.45 5.28
C VAL A 260 14.71 24.86 6.36
N ALA A 261 13.88 23.91 5.97
CA ALA A 261 13.11 23.08 6.88
C ALA A 261 13.26 21.60 6.52
N VAL A 262 13.40 20.75 7.53
CA VAL A 262 13.44 19.29 7.41
C VAL A 262 12.24 18.75 8.16
N ILE A 263 11.39 17.96 7.50
CA ILE A 263 10.24 17.30 8.12
C ILE A 263 10.39 15.79 7.94
N LEU A 264 10.43 15.08 9.07
CA LEU A 264 10.60 13.64 9.13
C LEU A 264 9.37 13.03 9.81
N SER A 265 8.83 11.96 9.23
CA SER A 265 7.66 11.28 9.80
C SER A 265 7.89 9.77 9.90
N ARG A 266 7.53 9.21 11.06
CA ARG A 266 7.59 7.76 11.29
C ARG A 266 6.39 7.08 10.65
N GLU A 267 6.62 6.02 9.87
CA GLU A 267 5.52 5.19 9.38
C GLU A 267 4.97 4.30 10.50
N ARG A 268 3.65 4.40 10.73
CA ARG A 268 2.95 3.67 11.80
C ARG A 268 1.58 3.21 11.35
N VAL A 269 1.01 2.26 12.08
CA VAL A 269 -0.36 1.78 11.90
C VAL A 269 -1.23 2.20 13.08
N GLU A 270 -2.55 1.98 12.98
CA GLU A 270 -3.45 2.08 14.12
C GLU A 270 -3.15 0.91 15.07
N PRO A 271 -2.64 1.14 16.30
CA PRO A 271 -2.19 0.05 17.17
C PRO A 271 -3.32 -0.84 17.69
N ARG A 272 -4.59 -0.44 17.54
CA ARG A 272 -5.76 -1.28 17.84
C ARG A 272 -6.08 -2.31 16.75
N ASP A 273 -5.44 -2.20 15.59
CA ASP A 273 -5.51 -3.23 14.55
C ASP A 273 -4.53 -4.36 14.90
N ALA A 274 -5.05 -5.48 15.39
CA ALA A 274 -4.24 -6.55 15.98
C ALA A 274 -3.36 -7.29 14.96
N ASP A 275 -3.73 -7.23 13.68
CA ASP A 275 -3.04 -7.93 12.60
C ASP A 275 -1.94 -7.07 11.95
N ARG A 276 -1.79 -5.81 12.40
CA ARG A 276 -0.83 -4.86 11.84
C ARG A 276 0.26 -4.49 12.84
N HIS A 277 1.45 -4.25 12.29
CA HIS A 277 2.63 -3.83 13.04
C HIS A 277 3.17 -2.56 12.41
N ASP A 278 3.79 -1.71 13.23
CA ASP A 278 4.43 -0.49 12.74
C ASP A 278 5.58 -0.86 11.79
N PRO A 279 5.63 -0.30 10.56
CA PRO A 279 6.76 -0.46 9.66
C PRO A 279 8.06 0.09 10.24
N GLU A 280 7.95 1.17 11.01
CA GLU A 280 9.08 1.81 11.64
C GLU A 280 8.83 1.91 13.15
N LEU A 281 9.61 1.21 13.97
CA LEU A 281 9.53 1.33 15.43
C LEU A 281 10.03 2.68 15.95
N ALA A 282 10.91 3.32 15.19
CA ALA A 282 11.53 4.60 15.48
C ALA A 282 11.92 5.30 14.17
N LEU A 283 12.16 6.61 14.22
CA LEU A 283 12.82 7.33 13.13
C LEU A 283 14.31 6.98 13.12
N ASP A 284 14.82 6.58 11.95
CA ASP A 284 16.24 6.56 11.63
C ASP A 284 16.40 7.11 10.21
N ARG A 285 16.88 8.36 10.13
CA ARG A 285 16.94 9.14 8.91
C ARG A 285 18.35 9.65 8.68
N THR A 286 18.82 9.58 7.44
CA THR A 286 20.00 10.32 7.00
C THR A 286 19.53 11.45 6.09
N VAL A 287 19.82 12.68 6.49
CA VAL A 287 19.44 13.90 5.78
C VAL A 287 20.70 14.57 5.26
N THR A 288 20.72 14.93 3.97
CA THR A 288 21.87 15.63 3.38
C THR A 288 21.50 17.08 3.11
N LEU A 289 22.12 18.00 3.85
CA LEU A 289 21.89 19.44 3.66
C LEU A 289 22.80 20.01 2.55
N PRO A 290 22.29 20.87 1.66
CA PRO A 290 23.13 21.56 0.68
C PRO A 290 24.06 22.61 1.33
N TRP A 291 23.66 23.18 2.47
CA TRP A 291 24.36 24.27 3.16
C TRP A 291 24.33 24.07 4.67
N PRO A 292 25.33 24.61 5.40
CA PRO A 292 25.26 24.65 6.85
C PRO A 292 24.11 25.54 7.31
N ARG A 293 23.37 25.09 8.34
CA ARG A 293 22.22 25.82 8.91
C ARG A 293 22.11 25.55 10.41
N THR A 294 21.74 26.59 11.14
CA THR A 294 21.26 26.48 12.52
C THR A 294 19.74 26.27 12.48
N LEU A 295 19.26 25.19 13.09
CA LEU A 295 17.86 24.77 13.01
C LEU A 295 17.26 24.60 14.41
N THR A 296 16.04 25.08 14.59
CA THR A 296 15.24 24.85 15.79
C THR A 296 14.50 23.52 15.67
N LEU A 297 14.61 22.65 16.67
CA LEU A 297 13.95 21.35 16.70
C LEU A 297 12.62 21.41 17.45
N ARG A 298 11.58 20.88 16.82
CA ARG A 298 10.25 20.64 17.40
C ARG A 298 9.65 19.36 16.82
N GLY A 299 8.55 18.87 17.37
CA GLY A 299 7.94 17.66 16.85
C GLY A 299 6.62 17.25 17.49
N GLU A 300 6.18 16.06 17.12
CA GLU A 300 5.01 15.40 17.69
C GLU A 300 5.38 14.02 18.24
N ALA A 301 4.81 13.68 19.40
CA ALA A 301 4.97 12.37 20.03
C ALA A 301 3.63 11.81 20.52
N ARG A 302 3.59 10.51 20.82
CA ARG A 302 2.47 9.82 21.45
C ARG A 302 2.97 8.85 22.51
N LEU A 303 2.15 8.55 23.51
CA LEU A 303 2.45 7.47 24.45
C LEU A 303 2.35 6.12 23.74
N SER A 304 3.41 5.33 23.78
CA SER A 304 3.50 4.02 23.16
C SER A 304 2.58 2.99 23.80
N THR A 305 1.87 2.26 22.97
CA THR A 305 1.07 1.09 23.36
C THR A 305 1.88 -0.20 23.40
N HIS A 306 3.14 -0.19 23.01
CA HIS A 306 3.97 -1.38 22.99
C HIS A 306 4.85 -1.51 24.23
N THR A 307 4.91 -0.45 25.03
CA THR A 307 5.71 -0.43 26.25
C THR A 307 5.09 -1.24 27.39
N HIS A 308 5.95 -1.70 28.30
CA HIS A 308 5.51 -2.41 29.50
C HIS A 308 4.92 -1.43 30.51
N ASP A 309 3.89 -1.84 31.25
CA ASP A 309 3.16 -0.94 32.15
C ASP A 309 4.06 -0.33 33.25
N SER A 310 5.15 -1.02 33.62
CA SER A 310 6.15 -0.51 34.57
C SER A 310 6.82 0.78 34.14
N ILE A 311 6.91 1.07 32.83
CA ILE A 311 7.49 2.32 32.33
C ILE A 311 6.57 3.50 32.70
N TRP A 312 5.26 3.29 32.72
CA TRP A 312 4.25 4.29 33.06
C TRP A 312 3.90 4.41 34.53
N ASN A 313 4.28 3.44 35.35
CA ASN A 313 3.91 3.39 36.77
C ASN A 313 4.75 4.39 37.58
N SER A 314 4.07 5.19 38.43
CA SER A 314 4.74 6.14 39.33
C SER A 314 5.76 5.41 40.21
N PRO A 315 7.00 5.91 40.36
CA PRO A 315 8.01 5.28 41.20
C PRO A 315 7.65 5.30 42.71
N THR A 316 6.69 6.13 43.10
CA THR A 316 6.23 6.31 44.50
C THR A 316 4.77 5.90 44.71
N GLY A 317 4.08 5.44 43.66
CA GLY A 317 2.69 4.99 43.70
C GLY A 317 2.56 3.47 43.65
N PRO A 318 1.35 2.92 43.82
CA PRO A 318 1.14 1.49 43.58
C PRO A 318 1.35 1.16 42.10
N ILE A 319 1.89 -0.03 41.83
CA ILE A 319 2.21 -0.55 40.50
C ILE A 319 1.11 -1.55 40.12
N ALA A 320 0.36 -1.25 39.06
CA ALA A 320 -0.62 -2.18 38.51
C ALA A 320 0.00 -2.97 37.35
N THR A 321 -0.18 -4.30 37.37
CA THR A 321 0.25 -5.23 36.30
C THR A 321 -0.85 -6.25 35.99
N ALA A 322 -0.79 -6.89 34.83
CA ALA A 322 -1.74 -7.94 34.45
C ALA A 322 -1.09 -9.01 33.57
N SER A 323 -1.80 -10.11 33.33
CA SER A 323 -1.44 -11.11 32.32
C SER A 323 -1.33 -10.53 30.91
N GLY A 324 -2.02 -9.42 30.65
CA GLY A 324 -2.07 -8.69 29.40
C GLY A 324 -3.20 -7.67 29.41
N SER A 325 -3.27 -6.87 28.36
CA SER A 325 -4.36 -5.90 28.14
C SER A 325 -4.81 -5.90 26.70
N LEU A 326 -6.00 -5.37 26.45
CA LEU A 326 -6.50 -5.12 25.10
C LEU A 326 -5.45 -4.33 24.29
N GLN A 327 -5.08 -4.89 23.14
CA GLN A 327 -4.01 -4.37 22.29
C GLN A 327 -4.30 -2.94 21.83
N GLY A 328 -3.26 -2.10 21.80
CA GLY A 328 -3.35 -0.72 21.30
C GLY A 328 -4.19 0.24 22.14
N ASN A 329 -4.86 -0.22 23.20
CA ASN A 329 -5.75 0.62 24.00
C ASN A 329 -5.12 0.97 25.37
N LEU A 330 -4.54 2.17 25.48
CA LEU A 330 -3.96 2.65 26.75
C LEU A 330 -4.98 2.76 27.90
N PRO A 331 -6.23 3.18 27.68
CA PRO A 331 -7.24 3.19 28.75
C PRO A 331 -7.71 1.80 29.22
N SER A 332 -7.27 0.72 28.57
CA SER A 332 -7.56 -0.67 28.95
C SER A 332 -6.48 -1.32 29.80
N ARG A 333 -5.48 -0.54 30.23
CA ARG A 333 -4.33 -1.02 30.99
C ARG A 333 -4.68 -1.33 32.45
N PRO A 334 -3.85 -2.12 33.16
CA PRO A 334 -4.14 -2.61 34.51
C PRO A 334 -4.50 -1.51 35.51
N ARG A 335 -3.84 -0.33 35.38
CA ARG A 335 -4.12 0.84 36.21
C ARG A 335 -5.58 1.28 36.19
N SER A 336 -6.30 1.04 35.09
CA SER A 336 -7.68 1.48 34.91
C SER A 336 -8.69 0.72 35.76
N ALA A 337 -8.29 -0.34 36.46
CA ALA A 337 -9.09 -0.93 37.52
C ALA A 337 -8.90 -0.27 38.90
N PHE A 338 -7.93 0.65 39.01
CA PHE A 338 -7.47 1.25 40.26
C PHE A 338 -7.30 2.78 40.15
N ASP A 339 -7.74 3.43 39.07
CA ASP A 339 -7.58 4.87 38.84
C ASP A 339 -8.76 5.71 39.41
N HIS A 340 -9.74 5.03 40.01
CA HIS A 340 -11.00 5.61 40.52
C HIS A 340 -11.85 6.32 39.46
N ASN A 341 -11.63 6.04 38.17
CA ASN A 341 -12.43 6.59 37.08
C ASN A 341 -13.44 5.53 36.57
N PRO A 342 -14.76 5.77 36.68
CA PRO A 342 -15.76 4.79 36.21
C PRO A 342 -15.82 4.63 34.67
N ASP A 343 -15.24 5.58 33.93
CA ASP A 343 -15.25 5.58 32.47
C ASP A 343 -14.13 4.72 31.88
N THR A 344 -13.10 4.40 32.67
CA THR A 344 -12.02 3.49 32.28
C THR A 344 -12.28 2.08 32.83
N ALA A 345 -11.58 1.08 32.29
CA ALA A 345 -11.61 -0.28 32.80
C ALA A 345 -10.37 -1.02 32.31
N TRP A 346 -9.71 -1.82 33.15
CA TRP A 346 -8.77 -2.81 32.62
C TRP A 346 -9.52 -3.81 31.76
N GLN A 347 -9.03 -4.09 30.55
CA GLN A 347 -9.60 -5.13 29.69
C GLN A 347 -8.54 -6.17 29.34
N SER A 348 -8.90 -7.45 29.46
CA SER A 348 -8.01 -8.54 29.05
C SER A 348 -7.77 -8.54 27.53
N PRO A 349 -6.76 -9.25 27.01
CA PRO A 349 -6.67 -9.48 25.57
C PRO A 349 -7.85 -10.31 25.04
N ILE A 350 -8.16 -10.17 23.75
CA ILE A 350 -9.08 -11.06 23.03
C ILE A 350 -8.54 -12.49 23.09
N ASN A 351 -9.43 -13.48 23.24
CA ASN A 351 -9.10 -14.90 23.43
C ASN A 351 -8.30 -15.24 24.70
N ALA A 352 -8.07 -14.27 25.59
CA ALA A 352 -7.32 -14.45 26.84
C ALA A 352 -8.09 -13.95 28.07
N ALA A 353 -9.43 -14.01 28.03
CA ALA A 353 -10.28 -13.64 29.16
C ALA A 353 -10.19 -14.66 30.32
N GLU A 354 -10.30 -15.94 30.01
CA GLU A 354 -10.14 -17.02 31.00
C GLU A 354 -8.66 -17.20 31.37
N GLY A 355 -8.38 -17.36 32.66
CA GLY A 355 -7.01 -17.47 33.19
C GLY A 355 -6.26 -16.14 33.26
N SER A 356 -6.88 -15.04 32.85
CA SER A 356 -6.30 -13.70 33.02
C SER A 356 -6.16 -13.34 34.49
N TRP A 357 -5.24 -12.42 34.78
CA TRP A 357 -5.02 -11.92 36.13
C TRP A 357 -4.67 -10.44 36.13
N LEU A 358 -4.96 -9.78 37.26
CA LEU A 358 -4.71 -8.37 37.54
C LEU A 358 -4.06 -8.27 38.92
N GLN A 359 -3.00 -7.49 39.06
CA GLN A 359 -2.25 -7.34 40.31
C GLN A 359 -1.94 -5.87 40.60
N LEU A 360 -2.03 -5.51 41.88
CA LEU A 360 -1.64 -4.22 42.43
C LEU A 360 -0.55 -4.43 43.49
N ASP A 361 0.64 -3.93 43.22
CA ASP A 361 1.77 -3.93 44.15
C ASP A 361 1.88 -2.57 44.84
N MET A 362 1.96 -2.55 46.16
CA MET A 362 2.00 -1.33 46.97
C MET A 362 3.33 -1.24 47.71
N GLU A 363 3.79 -0.01 47.93
CA GLU A 363 5.05 0.26 48.64
C GLU A 363 5.02 -0.25 50.10
N ALA A 364 3.87 -0.08 50.77
CA ALA A 364 3.65 -0.52 52.13
C ALA A 364 2.42 -1.43 52.23
N ALA A 365 2.41 -2.30 53.24
CA ALA A 365 1.31 -3.21 53.47
C ALA A 365 0.04 -2.42 53.81
N ARG A 366 -1.09 -2.78 53.18
CA ARG A 366 -2.40 -2.18 53.41
C ARG A 366 -3.39 -3.22 53.91
N SER A 367 -4.34 -2.77 54.72
CA SER A 367 -5.47 -3.58 55.14
C SER A 367 -6.57 -3.53 54.09
N PHE A 368 -7.16 -4.69 53.81
CA PHE A 368 -8.30 -4.86 52.92
C PHE A 368 -9.45 -5.49 53.70
N ASP A 369 -10.61 -4.86 53.59
CA ASP A 369 -11.90 -5.30 54.12
C ASP A 369 -13.02 -4.96 53.11
N ASP A 370 -14.08 -5.77 53.09
CA ASP A 370 -15.22 -5.64 52.16
C ASP A 370 -14.77 -5.41 50.71
N LEU A 371 -13.85 -6.27 50.24
CA LEU A 371 -13.29 -6.18 48.90
C LEU A 371 -14.37 -6.47 47.87
N HIS A 372 -14.55 -5.57 46.91
CA HIS A 372 -15.52 -5.74 45.83
C HIS A 372 -14.94 -5.32 44.47
N LEU A 373 -15.51 -5.94 43.44
CA LEU A 373 -15.16 -5.81 42.04
C LEU A 373 -16.36 -5.21 41.29
N VAL A 374 -16.10 -4.26 40.40
CA VAL A 374 -17.08 -3.80 39.41
C VAL A 374 -16.60 -4.19 38.01
N TYR A 375 -17.39 -4.95 37.27
CA TYR A 375 -17.05 -5.39 35.91
C TYR A 375 -18.09 -4.92 34.88
N ARG A 376 -17.67 -4.79 33.61
CA ARG A 376 -18.50 -4.39 32.46
C ARG A 376 -19.54 -5.47 32.14
N ALA A 377 -20.80 -5.07 32.06
CA ALA A 377 -21.93 -5.92 31.68
C ALA A 377 -22.80 -5.15 30.68
N ASP A 378 -22.23 -4.89 29.51
CA ASP A 378 -22.80 -4.07 28.43
C ASP A 378 -23.22 -4.91 27.20
N GLY A 379 -23.07 -6.24 27.25
CA GLY A 379 -23.30 -7.13 26.12
C GLY A 379 -22.14 -7.19 25.11
N LEU A 380 -21.05 -6.46 25.35
CA LEU A 380 -19.85 -6.40 24.51
C LEU A 380 -18.60 -6.99 25.19
N HIS A 381 -18.72 -7.42 26.44
CA HIS A 381 -17.64 -8.06 27.19
C HIS A 381 -18.04 -9.45 27.68
N SER A 382 -17.04 -10.32 27.84
CA SER A 382 -17.15 -11.53 28.65
C SER A 382 -17.28 -11.13 30.13
N ALA A 383 -17.80 -12.04 30.96
CA ALA A 383 -18.02 -11.77 32.38
C ALA A 383 -17.34 -12.83 33.27
N PRO A 384 -16.77 -12.44 34.42
CA PRO A 384 -16.10 -13.38 35.32
C PRO A 384 -17.11 -14.35 35.95
N LEU A 385 -16.81 -15.64 36.01
CA LEU A 385 -17.60 -16.66 36.73
C LEU A 385 -16.93 -17.12 38.02
N LEU A 386 -15.60 -17.17 38.04
CA LEU A 386 -14.81 -17.54 39.21
C LEU A 386 -13.63 -16.59 39.35
N VAL A 387 -13.60 -15.85 40.45
CA VAL A 387 -12.51 -14.92 40.80
C VAL A 387 -11.77 -15.48 42.00
N ARG A 388 -10.46 -15.65 41.92
CA ARG A 388 -9.59 -16.00 43.04
C ARG A 388 -8.80 -14.78 43.49
N VAL A 389 -8.68 -14.57 44.79
CA VAL A 389 -7.94 -13.45 45.38
C VAL A 389 -6.70 -13.99 46.09
N LEU A 390 -5.54 -13.41 45.78
CA LEU A 390 -4.28 -13.69 46.44
C LEU A 390 -3.75 -12.43 47.14
N ALA A 391 -3.26 -12.60 48.35
CA ALA A 391 -2.55 -11.62 49.16
C ALA A 391 -1.09 -12.10 49.34
N ASP A 392 -0.12 -11.30 48.87
CA ASP A 392 1.31 -11.65 48.92
C ASP A 392 1.61 -13.07 48.38
N GLY A 393 0.91 -13.46 47.30
CA GLY A 393 1.04 -14.76 46.65
C GLY A 393 0.32 -15.92 47.33
N ARG A 394 -0.40 -15.69 48.43
CA ARG A 394 -1.22 -16.70 49.13
C ARG A 394 -2.70 -16.47 48.87
N GLU A 395 -3.42 -17.54 48.56
CA GLU A 395 -4.88 -17.46 48.38
C GLU A 395 -5.57 -17.08 49.69
N VAL A 396 -6.43 -16.06 49.62
CA VAL A 396 -7.24 -15.57 50.76
C VAL A 396 -8.73 -15.78 50.57
N GLY A 397 -9.17 -16.11 49.35
CA GLY A 397 -10.55 -16.49 49.06
C GLY A 397 -10.82 -16.64 47.57
N SER A 398 -12.01 -17.16 47.27
CA SER A 398 -12.51 -17.29 45.90
C SER A 398 -14.01 -17.03 45.86
N THR A 399 -14.49 -16.46 44.76
CA THR A 399 -15.87 -16.01 44.64
C THR A 399 -16.46 -16.45 43.31
N ARG A 400 -17.61 -17.12 43.38
CA ARG A 400 -18.42 -17.42 42.19
C ARG A 400 -19.37 -16.25 41.93
N THR A 401 -19.41 -15.79 40.69
CA THR A 401 -20.32 -14.73 40.26
C THR A 401 -21.41 -15.30 39.36
N THR A 402 -22.48 -14.53 39.14
CA THR A 402 -23.52 -14.89 38.16
C THR A 402 -23.02 -14.84 36.71
N GLY A 403 -21.91 -14.12 36.46
CA GLY A 403 -21.33 -13.88 35.15
C GLY A 403 -22.20 -13.03 34.23
N THR A 404 -23.11 -12.22 34.76
CA THR A 404 -24.10 -11.44 33.98
C THR A 404 -23.42 -10.64 32.88
N LEU A 405 -23.80 -10.89 31.63
CA LEU A 405 -23.20 -10.26 30.43
C LEU A 405 -23.77 -8.87 30.13
N GLN A 406 -25.01 -8.59 30.55
CA GLN A 406 -25.70 -7.35 30.23
C GLN A 406 -26.64 -6.91 31.36
N THR A 407 -26.58 -5.64 31.72
CA THR A 407 -27.52 -4.95 32.62
C THR A 407 -27.91 -3.59 32.03
N SER A 408 -28.95 -2.93 32.57
CA SER A 408 -29.32 -1.58 32.16
C SER A 408 -28.27 -0.52 32.54
N SER A 409 -27.48 -0.76 33.59
CA SER A 409 -26.39 0.11 34.02
C SER A 409 -25.06 -0.15 33.31
N GLY A 410 -24.97 -1.18 32.45
CA GLY A 410 -23.74 -1.56 31.76
C GLY A 410 -22.63 -2.14 32.66
N SER A 411 -22.94 -2.42 33.93
CA SER A 411 -21.97 -2.90 34.92
C SER A 411 -22.61 -3.74 36.03
N VAL A 412 -21.80 -4.55 36.71
CA VAL A 412 -22.21 -5.40 37.85
C VAL A 412 -21.21 -5.25 38.99
N HIS A 413 -21.73 -5.12 40.21
CA HIS A 413 -20.96 -5.10 41.44
C HIS A 413 -20.94 -6.52 42.04
N VAL A 414 -19.77 -6.98 42.46
CA VAL A 414 -19.54 -8.30 43.05
C VAL A 414 -18.75 -8.13 44.34
N ASP A 415 -19.35 -8.48 45.47
CA ASP A 415 -18.64 -8.62 46.73
C ASP A 415 -17.79 -9.89 46.69
N LEU A 416 -16.49 -9.76 46.97
CA LEU A 416 -15.56 -10.87 46.98
C LEU A 416 -15.56 -11.51 48.38
N ASP A 417 -15.77 -12.82 48.42
CA ASP A 417 -15.79 -13.65 49.63
C ASP A 417 -14.38 -13.85 50.19
N VAL A 418 -13.87 -12.79 50.84
CA VAL A 418 -12.58 -12.73 51.51
C VAL A 418 -12.77 -12.13 52.91
N GLY A 419 -12.14 -12.75 53.92
CA GLY A 419 -12.03 -12.12 55.24
C GLY A 419 -11.09 -10.90 55.22
N PRO A 420 -11.01 -10.11 56.29
CA PRO A 420 -10.05 -9.01 56.35
C PRO A 420 -8.60 -9.54 56.32
N PHE A 421 -7.74 -8.92 55.51
CA PHE A 421 -6.32 -9.29 55.41
C PHE A 421 -5.44 -8.05 55.22
N THR A 422 -4.13 -8.24 55.41
CA THR A 422 -3.13 -7.22 55.14
C THR A 422 -2.15 -7.76 54.10
N ALA A 423 -1.87 -6.97 53.06
CA ALA A 423 -0.98 -7.39 51.97
C ALA A 423 -0.20 -6.21 51.39
N ARG A 424 0.95 -6.49 50.78
CA ARG A 424 1.66 -5.55 49.88
C ARG A 424 1.29 -5.78 48.42
N ALA A 425 0.96 -7.01 48.04
CA ALA A 425 0.50 -7.37 46.71
C ALA A 425 -0.92 -7.94 46.76
N LEU A 426 -1.85 -7.31 46.07
CA LEU A 426 -3.21 -7.81 45.84
C LEU A 426 -3.32 -8.33 44.41
N ARG A 427 -3.70 -9.59 44.22
CA ARG A 427 -3.89 -10.19 42.90
C ARG A 427 -5.27 -10.82 42.76
N LEU A 428 -5.95 -10.53 41.67
CA LEU A 428 -7.21 -11.15 41.26
C LEU A 428 -6.92 -12.04 40.04
N GLU A 429 -7.40 -13.27 40.07
CA GLU A 429 -7.29 -14.22 38.97
C GLU A 429 -8.68 -14.66 38.51
N PHE A 430 -8.92 -14.57 37.21
CA PHE A 430 -10.21 -14.87 36.58
C PHE A 430 -10.18 -16.28 36.01
N LEU A 431 -10.36 -17.26 36.88
CA LEU A 431 -10.15 -18.68 36.57
C LEU A 431 -11.20 -19.27 35.62
N ALA A 432 -12.38 -18.68 35.56
CA ALA A 432 -13.44 -19.07 34.63
C ALA A 432 -14.25 -17.84 34.23
N VAL A 433 -14.70 -17.78 32.97
CA VAL A 433 -15.51 -16.67 32.44
C VAL A 433 -16.72 -17.19 31.68
N ARG A 434 -17.80 -16.41 31.65
CA ARG A 434 -18.89 -16.60 30.69
C ARG A 434 -18.49 -15.86 29.41
N PRO A 435 -18.19 -16.57 28.30
CA PRO A 435 -17.65 -15.94 27.12
C PRO A 435 -18.72 -15.16 26.37
N ARG A 436 -18.35 -13.99 25.87
CA ARG A 436 -19.03 -13.29 24.78
C ARG A 436 -18.23 -13.50 23.50
N LEU A 437 -18.88 -13.99 22.45
CA LEU A 437 -18.21 -14.30 21.18
C LEU A 437 -18.50 -13.24 20.12
N THR A 438 -17.51 -12.95 19.29
CA THR A 438 -17.64 -12.28 17.98
C THR A 438 -17.00 -13.13 16.90
N LEU A 439 -17.22 -12.81 15.63
CA LEU A 439 -16.41 -13.38 14.54
C LEU A 439 -15.20 -12.46 14.30
N GLY A 440 -14.01 -13.04 14.27
CA GLY A 440 -12.79 -12.34 13.89
C GLY A 440 -12.89 -11.86 12.45
N TRP A 441 -12.57 -10.60 12.20
CA TRP A 441 -12.69 -9.99 10.87
C TRP A 441 -11.79 -10.68 9.84
N THR A 442 -10.55 -10.99 10.22
CA THR A 442 -9.52 -11.56 9.33
C THR A 442 -9.63 -13.09 9.21
N THR A 443 -10.04 -13.75 10.30
CA THR A 443 -10.06 -15.23 10.37
C THR A 443 -11.42 -15.84 10.07
N GLY A 444 -12.51 -15.08 10.24
CA GLY A 444 -13.88 -15.59 10.21
C GLY A 444 -14.20 -16.58 11.34
N GLN A 445 -13.32 -16.73 12.34
CA GLN A 445 -13.48 -17.67 13.45
C GLN A 445 -14.11 -17.01 14.68
N PRO A 446 -14.82 -17.75 15.53
CA PRO A 446 -15.29 -17.23 16.82
C PRO A 446 -14.12 -16.81 17.72
N GLU A 447 -14.19 -15.58 18.24
CA GLU A 447 -13.23 -14.99 19.18
C GLU A 447 -13.93 -14.62 20.49
N VAL A 448 -13.31 -14.92 21.62
CA VAL A 448 -13.78 -14.56 22.96
C VAL A 448 -13.40 -13.12 23.25
N LEU A 449 -14.40 -12.26 23.44
CA LEU A 449 -14.22 -10.86 23.81
C LEU A 449 -13.64 -10.72 25.23
N PRO A 450 -12.94 -9.62 25.53
CA PRO A 450 -12.33 -9.39 26.84
C PRO A 450 -13.31 -9.43 28.02
N ILE A 451 -12.80 -9.69 29.22
CA ILE A 451 -13.43 -9.18 30.44
C ILE A 451 -13.04 -7.72 30.63
N GLY A 452 -13.93 -6.89 31.20
CA GLY A 452 -13.64 -5.50 31.55
C GLY A 452 -13.84 -5.25 33.04
N ILE A 453 -12.80 -4.84 33.76
CA ILE A 453 -12.82 -4.53 35.20
C ILE A 453 -12.73 -3.03 35.39
N ILE A 454 -13.83 -2.43 35.80
CA ILE A 454 -13.99 -0.98 35.99
C ILE A 454 -13.30 -0.54 37.27
N ALA A 455 -13.50 -1.28 38.36
CA ALA A 455 -12.92 -0.91 39.63
C ALA A 455 -12.74 -2.12 40.55
N VAL A 456 -11.65 -2.11 41.31
CA VAL A 456 -11.50 -2.90 42.54
C VAL A 456 -11.50 -1.93 43.70
N LYS A 457 -12.28 -2.23 44.74
CA LYS A 457 -12.51 -1.32 45.87
C LYS A 457 -12.54 -2.11 47.17
N SER A 458 -12.19 -1.44 48.27
CA SER A 458 -12.28 -1.95 49.64
C SER A 458 -12.81 -0.84 50.52
N ARG A 459 -13.46 -1.17 51.64
CA ARG A 459 -13.95 -0.17 52.60
C ARG A 459 -12.80 0.68 53.18
N SER A 460 -11.65 0.07 53.47
CA SER A 460 -10.43 0.76 53.91
C SER A 460 -9.79 1.65 52.83
N GLY A 461 -10.29 1.58 51.60
CA GLY A 461 -9.75 2.29 50.44
C GLY A 461 -8.59 1.54 49.77
N ILE A 462 -8.47 1.72 48.45
CA ILE A 462 -7.34 1.24 47.66
C ILE A 462 -6.62 2.47 47.11
N PRO A 463 -5.29 2.58 47.21
CA PRO A 463 -4.56 3.70 46.64
C PRO A 463 -4.74 3.78 45.11
N ALA A 464 -4.91 4.99 44.59
CA ALA A 464 -5.06 5.21 43.17
C ALA A 464 -3.79 4.81 42.40
N ALA A 465 -3.92 4.02 41.33
CA ALA A 465 -2.86 3.82 40.36
C ALA A 465 -3.01 4.85 39.24
N GLY A 466 -1.94 5.60 38.96
CA GLY A 466 -1.95 6.68 37.96
C GLY A 466 -0.67 6.70 37.12
N PHE A 467 -0.68 7.53 36.07
CA PHE A 467 0.50 7.77 35.26
C PHE A 467 1.61 8.44 36.07
N ARG A 468 2.84 8.16 35.65
CA ARG A 468 4.04 8.91 35.99
C ARG A 468 3.89 10.40 35.66
N PRO A 469 4.00 11.31 36.65
CA PRO A 469 3.89 12.76 36.43
C PRO A 469 4.99 13.32 35.51
N ASP A 470 6.14 12.66 35.42
CA ASP A 470 7.32 13.01 34.61
C ASP A 470 7.23 12.54 33.15
N THR A 471 6.20 11.78 32.78
CA THR A 471 6.02 11.28 31.40
C THR A 471 5.62 12.38 30.42
N VAL A 472 4.77 13.30 30.86
CA VAL A 472 4.27 14.43 30.08
C VAL A 472 4.28 15.67 30.96
N VAL A 473 4.85 16.76 30.46
CA VAL A 473 4.84 18.06 31.13
C VAL A 473 3.53 18.78 30.81
N SER A 474 2.81 19.22 31.83
CA SER A 474 1.55 19.94 31.64
C SER A 474 1.77 21.35 31.06
N ALA A 475 0.98 21.72 30.04
CA ALA A 475 1.08 23.00 29.36
C ALA A 475 0.77 24.24 30.24
N SER A 476 0.15 24.06 31.41
CA SER A 476 -0.22 25.17 32.32
C SER A 476 0.86 25.51 33.36
N ALA A 477 1.98 24.79 33.40
CA ALA A 477 3.08 25.04 34.33
C ALA A 477 4.11 26.03 33.74
N ALA A 478 4.31 27.17 34.39
CA ALA A 478 5.26 28.24 34.03
C ALA A 478 6.75 27.79 34.13
N PRO A 479 7.72 28.57 33.60
CA PRO A 479 8.95 28.09 32.94
C PRO A 479 10.08 27.63 33.87
N ASN A 480 9.80 27.08 35.05
CA ASN A 480 10.85 26.43 35.84
C ASN A 480 10.36 25.16 36.58
N PRO A 481 10.46 23.98 35.94
CA PRO A 481 10.18 22.69 36.57
C PRO A 481 11.35 21.70 36.54
N ALA A 482 12.62 22.08 36.68
CA ALA A 482 13.80 21.18 36.84
C ALA A 482 13.66 19.72 36.31
N ASP A 483 13.48 19.41 35.03
CA ASP A 483 13.09 20.22 33.87
C ASP A 483 12.21 19.42 32.87
N GLY A 484 11.77 18.21 33.24
CA GLY A 484 11.04 17.29 32.34
C GLY A 484 11.77 16.92 31.05
N CYS A 485 13.04 17.32 30.91
CA CYS A 485 13.89 17.08 29.75
C CYS A 485 14.45 15.67 29.78
N ARG A 486 14.36 15.00 28.64
CA ARG A 486 14.83 13.65 28.39
C ARG A 486 15.89 13.68 27.31
N ASP A 487 17.02 13.03 27.56
CA ASP A 487 18.14 12.87 26.64
C ASP A 487 18.20 11.47 26.01
N ASP A 488 17.17 10.65 26.27
CA ASP A 488 17.03 9.27 25.79
C ASP A 488 16.00 9.12 24.66
N LEU A 489 15.57 10.23 24.03
CA LEU A 489 14.53 10.22 22.99
C LEU A 489 15.03 10.52 21.58
N ILE A 490 16.01 11.42 21.41
CA ILE A 490 16.45 11.93 20.11
C ILE A 490 17.98 12.05 20.09
N TRP A 491 18.59 11.59 19.00
CA TRP A 491 20.02 11.76 18.72
C TRP A 491 20.24 12.32 17.32
N ILE A 492 21.18 13.26 17.22
CA ILE A 492 21.68 13.79 15.95
C ILE A 492 23.18 13.53 15.91
N ASN A 493 23.66 12.78 14.92
CA ASN A 493 25.06 12.37 14.79
C ASN A 493 25.60 11.78 16.11
N ASP A 494 24.85 10.84 16.68
CA ASP A 494 25.11 10.17 17.97
C ASP A 494 25.11 11.07 19.22
N LYS A 495 24.87 12.38 19.08
CA LYS A 495 24.73 13.30 20.21
C LYS A 495 23.27 13.39 20.63
N ALA A 496 23.00 13.14 21.92
CA ALA A 496 21.67 13.29 22.49
C ALA A 496 21.20 14.76 22.42
N ILE A 497 19.95 14.95 22.00
CA ILE A 497 19.27 16.25 21.98
C ILE A 497 18.20 16.23 23.08
N PRO A 498 18.42 16.91 24.22
CA PRO A 498 17.45 16.93 25.30
C PRO A 498 16.14 17.59 24.86
N VAL A 499 15.03 16.87 25.01
CA VAL A 499 13.68 17.35 24.67
C VAL A 499 12.71 17.09 25.81
N ARG A 500 11.62 17.86 25.86
CA ARG A 500 10.48 17.60 26.73
C ARG A 500 9.23 17.30 25.89
N VAL A 501 8.34 16.49 26.44
CA VAL A 501 7.04 16.16 25.83
C VAL A 501 5.94 16.88 26.61
N VAL A 502 5.19 17.74 25.92
CA VAL A 502 4.22 18.68 26.51
C VAL A 502 2.80 18.35 26.06
N GLY A 503 1.87 18.28 27.01
CA GLY A 503 0.45 18.01 26.78
C GLY A 503 -0.31 17.67 28.06
N SER A 504 -1.60 17.34 27.96
CA SER A 504 -2.39 16.87 29.11
C SER A 504 -2.29 15.35 29.27
N ALA A 505 -2.49 14.86 30.51
CA ALA A 505 -2.55 13.42 30.77
C ALA A 505 -3.72 12.74 30.04
N GLU A 506 -4.81 13.46 29.80
CA GLU A 506 -5.99 12.98 29.06
C GLU A 506 -5.66 12.79 27.58
N GLN A 507 -5.01 13.78 26.96
CA GLN A 507 -4.50 13.69 25.59
C GLN A 507 -3.54 12.51 25.44
N ALA A 508 -2.62 12.37 26.39
CA ALA A 508 -1.63 11.31 26.41
C ALA A 508 -2.29 9.91 26.54
N ALA A 509 -3.29 9.78 27.42
CA ALA A 509 -4.05 8.54 27.60
C ALA A 509 -4.86 8.14 26.36
N LEU A 510 -5.32 9.12 25.57
CA LEU A 510 -6.05 8.91 24.31
C LEU A 510 -5.13 8.76 23.08
N ARG A 511 -3.80 8.83 23.26
CA ARG A 511 -2.81 8.86 22.16
C ARG A 511 -3.05 10.00 21.16
N GLU A 512 -3.52 11.14 21.65
CA GLU A 512 -3.50 12.37 20.87
C GLU A 512 -2.06 12.86 20.67
N ALA A 513 -1.85 13.73 19.67
CA ALA A 513 -0.52 14.30 19.43
C ALA A 513 -0.08 15.14 20.64
N LEU A 514 1.08 14.83 21.20
CA LEU A 514 1.78 15.61 22.21
C LEU A 514 2.90 16.40 21.54
N VAL A 515 3.21 17.58 22.07
CA VAL A 515 4.24 18.46 21.49
C VAL A 515 5.61 18.03 22.00
N VAL A 516 6.60 17.98 21.11
CA VAL A 516 8.02 17.79 21.46
C VAL A 516 8.72 19.13 21.32
N GLU A 517 9.38 19.57 22.40
CA GLU A 517 10.13 20.83 22.43
C GLU A 517 11.58 20.57 22.84
N ALA A 518 12.53 21.17 22.11
CA ALA A 518 13.93 21.16 22.52
C ALA A 518 14.13 21.92 23.83
N CYS A 519 14.93 21.35 24.73
CA CYS A 519 15.32 22.01 25.98
C CYS A 519 16.60 22.87 25.82
N GLY A 520 17.41 22.55 24.82
CA GLY A 520 18.68 23.22 24.54
C GLY A 520 18.57 24.31 23.46
N PRO A 521 19.71 24.93 23.09
CA PRO A 521 19.76 25.86 21.97
C PRO A 521 19.43 25.16 20.63
N PRO A 522 19.15 25.93 19.56
CA PRO A 522 19.09 25.42 18.19
C PRO A 522 20.32 24.57 17.82
N VAL A 523 20.14 23.64 16.89
CA VAL A 523 21.14 22.67 16.46
C VAL A 523 21.83 23.17 15.20
N ASP A 524 23.16 23.24 15.23
CA ASP A 524 23.98 23.50 14.05
C ASP A 524 24.19 22.20 13.26
N LEU A 525 23.75 22.20 11.99
CA LEU A 525 24.02 21.14 11.04
C LEU A 525 24.92 21.67 9.92
N GLU A 526 26.00 20.95 9.64
CA GLU A 526 26.89 21.25 8.53
C GLU A 526 26.26 20.87 7.18
N ALA A 527 26.83 21.38 6.08
CA ALA A 527 26.51 20.83 4.76
C ALA A 527 26.96 19.36 4.67
N GLY A 528 26.16 18.55 3.98
CA GLY A 528 26.37 17.11 3.87
C GLY A 528 25.46 16.27 4.78
N PRO A 529 25.77 14.97 4.94
CA PRO A 529 24.90 14.04 5.63
C PRO A 529 24.90 14.24 7.15
N SER A 530 23.72 14.17 7.76
CA SER A 530 23.50 14.07 9.21
C SER A 530 22.48 12.99 9.50
N ARG A 531 22.78 12.13 10.48
CA ARG A 531 21.89 11.04 10.91
C ARG A 531 21.07 11.46 12.11
N ILE A 532 19.75 11.35 12.00
CA ILE A 532 18.77 11.70 13.02
C ILE A 532 18.04 10.43 13.43
N ARG A 533 18.10 10.09 14.72
CA ARG A 533 17.48 8.89 15.28
C ARG A 533 16.58 9.22 16.45
N THR A 534 15.53 8.43 16.64
CA THR A 534 14.71 8.46 17.84
C THR A 534 14.71 7.12 18.55
N ALA A 535 14.30 7.11 19.82
CA ALA A 535 14.11 5.86 20.53
C ALA A 535 12.83 5.17 20.06
N ALA A 536 12.81 3.83 20.15
CA ALA A 536 11.58 3.08 19.95
C ALA A 536 10.69 3.25 21.19
N GLY A 537 9.40 3.57 20.98
CA GLY A 537 8.51 3.87 22.10
C GLY A 537 8.22 2.69 23.01
N ARG A 538 8.47 1.45 22.58
CA ARG A 538 8.45 0.29 23.47
C ARG A 538 9.45 0.44 24.62
N ASP A 539 10.63 1.00 24.33
CA ASP A 539 11.77 1.03 25.25
C ASP A 539 11.70 2.25 26.18
N THR A 540 11.18 3.38 25.69
CA THR A 540 11.13 4.66 26.42
C THR A 540 9.74 5.05 26.89
N GLY A 541 8.72 4.32 26.44
CA GLY A 541 7.31 4.69 26.54
C GLY A 541 6.85 5.65 25.44
N ILE A 542 7.72 6.38 24.74
CA ILE A 542 7.27 7.49 23.88
C ILE A 542 7.58 7.20 22.41
N ASP A 543 6.54 7.16 21.58
CA ASP A 543 6.68 7.10 20.13
C ASP A 543 6.92 8.53 19.61
N ILE A 544 8.10 8.82 19.04
CA ILE A 544 8.33 10.06 18.30
C ILE A 544 7.80 9.86 16.88
N ASP A 545 6.78 10.64 16.53
CA ASP A 545 6.00 10.44 15.32
C ASP A 545 6.40 11.41 14.20
N ARG A 546 6.78 12.63 14.56
CA ARG A 546 7.26 13.66 13.64
C ARG A 546 8.37 14.48 14.28
N LEU A 547 9.38 14.81 13.49
CA LEU A 547 10.36 15.84 13.81
C LEU A 547 10.39 16.91 12.73
N VAL A 548 10.49 18.15 13.16
CA VAL A 548 10.68 19.32 12.29
C VAL A 548 11.91 20.07 12.77
N LEU A 549 12.84 20.32 11.87
CA LEU A 549 14.01 21.15 12.08
C LEU A 549 13.94 22.30 11.08
N ASP A 550 13.78 23.54 11.54
CA ASP A 550 13.62 24.69 10.64
C ASP A 550 14.49 25.88 11.04
N SER A 551 14.86 26.69 10.05
CA SER A 551 15.67 27.90 10.23
C SER A 551 14.85 29.15 10.58
N GLY A 552 13.59 28.99 11.00
CA GLY A 552 12.72 30.08 11.42
C GLY A 552 13.14 30.73 12.73
N ASP A 553 12.40 31.75 13.16
CA ASP A 553 12.61 32.34 14.48
C ASP A 553 12.31 31.32 15.61
N SER A 554 12.58 31.68 16.87
CA SER A 554 12.35 30.81 18.02
C SER A 554 10.89 30.37 18.23
N ASN A 555 9.93 30.97 17.49
CA ASN A 555 8.53 30.57 17.48
C ASN A 555 8.16 29.70 16.25
N GLY A 556 9.14 29.30 15.44
CA GLY A 556 8.94 28.55 14.20
C GLY A 556 8.26 29.36 13.10
N ASN A 557 8.20 30.69 13.23
CA ASN A 557 7.64 31.53 12.19
C ASN A 557 8.72 31.82 11.14
N LEU A 558 8.49 31.27 9.95
CA LEU A 558 9.18 31.75 8.76
C LEU A 558 8.61 33.13 8.41
N ALA A 559 9.45 34.09 8.08
CA ALA A 559 9.00 35.43 7.67
C ALA A 559 7.96 35.31 6.54
N THR A 560 6.75 35.82 6.79
CA THR A 560 5.69 35.91 5.79
C THR A 560 5.90 37.14 4.95
N THR A 561 6.57 36.99 3.81
CA THR A 561 6.66 38.05 2.81
C THR A 561 5.32 38.13 2.07
N ASN A 562 4.58 39.21 2.25
CA ASN A 562 3.37 39.47 1.47
C ASN A 562 3.77 39.87 0.04
N PHE A 563 3.72 38.92 -0.90
CA PHE A 563 3.89 39.20 -2.31
C PHE A 563 2.60 39.80 -2.88
N HIS A 564 2.70 40.99 -3.47
CA HIS A 564 1.62 41.54 -4.29
C HIS A 564 1.65 40.86 -5.67
N LEU A 565 0.84 39.81 -5.83
CA LEU A 565 0.67 39.15 -7.13
C LEU A 565 -0.19 40.02 -8.08
N PRO A 566 0.14 40.10 -9.37
CA PRO A 566 -0.74 40.68 -10.37
C PRO A 566 -2.10 39.97 -10.41
N GLU A 567 -3.18 40.73 -10.64
CA GLU A 567 -4.50 40.15 -10.82
C GLU A 567 -4.55 39.29 -12.10
N VAL A 568 -5.13 38.09 -11.99
CA VAL A 568 -5.34 37.18 -13.12
C VAL A 568 -6.84 37.05 -13.38
N SER A 569 -7.27 37.41 -14.59
CA SER A 569 -8.67 37.33 -15.00
C SER A 569 -8.85 36.34 -16.15
N ALA A 570 -9.84 35.46 -16.05
CA ALA A 570 -10.18 34.52 -17.12
C ALA A 570 -11.14 35.19 -18.11
N MET A 571 -10.62 35.65 -19.25
CA MET A 571 -11.40 36.30 -20.30
C MET A 571 -12.38 35.36 -20.99
N LYS A 572 -11.92 34.14 -21.30
CA LYS A 572 -12.74 33.08 -21.90
C LYS A 572 -12.28 31.73 -21.38
N GLN A 573 -13.24 30.91 -20.93
CA GLN A 573 -12.96 29.58 -20.42
C GLN A 573 -13.76 28.53 -21.19
N GLY A 574 -13.07 27.69 -21.95
CA GLY A 574 -13.62 26.52 -22.63
C GLY A 574 -12.95 25.24 -22.14
N ARG A 575 -13.46 24.09 -22.60
CA ARG A 575 -12.93 22.77 -22.23
C ARG A 575 -11.52 22.49 -22.78
N THR A 576 -11.20 23.07 -23.93
CA THR A 576 -9.94 22.79 -24.67
C THR A 576 -9.17 24.05 -25.05
N ARG A 577 -9.69 25.22 -24.65
CA ARG A 577 -9.04 26.51 -24.89
C ARG A 577 -9.45 27.49 -23.80
N MET A 578 -8.50 28.21 -23.24
CA MET A 578 -8.73 29.27 -22.27
C MET A 578 -7.91 30.50 -22.65
N SER A 579 -8.47 31.68 -22.45
CA SER A 579 -7.74 32.95 -22.58
C SER A 579 -7.76 33.64 -21.23
N VAL A 580 -6.58 33.98 -20.73
CA VAL A 580 -6.37 34.62 -19.43
C VAL A 580 -5.63 35.92 -19.64
N GLU A 581 -5.93 36.92 -18.83
CA GLU A 581 -5.22 38.19 -18.80
C GLU A 581 -4.54 38.34 -17.43
N ILE A 582 -3.29 38.76 -17.46
CA ILE A 582 -2.48 39.02 -16.26
C ILE A 582 -2.22 40.53 -16.21
N GLY A 583 -2.46 41.15 -15.06
CA GLY A 583 -2.15 42.56 -14.83
C GLY A 583 -0.66 42.88 -14.95
N ALA A 584 -0.33 44.18 -14.94
CA ALA A 584 1.05 44.64 -15.03
C ALA A 584 1.90 44.16 -13.82
N GLY A 585 3.15 43.79 -14.07
CA GLY A 585 4.07 43.28 -13.05
C GLY A 585 5.53 43.44 -13.46
N LYS A 586 6.43 43.54 -12.47
CA LYS A 586 7.87 43.73 -12.69
C LYS A 586 8.70 42.47 -12.53
N GLU A 587 8.09 41.42 -11.99
CA GLU A 587 8.77 40.17 -11.64
C GLU A 587 8.18 39.00 -12.44
N PRO A 588 9.01 38.02 -12.84
CA PRO A 588 8.52 36.78 -13.40
C PRO A 588 7.60 36.06 -12.41
N LEU A 589 6.54 35.43 -12.91
CA LEU A 589 5.59 34.68 -12.09
C LEU A 589 5.22 33.34 -12.72
N TRP A 590 4.76 32.43 -11.88
CA TRP A 590 4.24 31.14 -12.34
C TRP A 590 2.75 31.25 -12.65
N LEU A 591 2.38 31.08 -13.92
CA LEU A 591 1.00 30.89 -14.34
C LEU A 591 0.64 29.40 -14.18
N ILE A 592 -0.29 29.12 -13.27
CA ILE A 592 -0.67 27.75 -12.89
C ILE A 592 -2.09 27.46 -13.37
N LEU A 593 -2.24 26.43 -14.20
CA LEU A 593 -3.53 25.82 -14.50
C LEU A 593 -3.77 24.68 -13.50
N GLY A 594 -4.73 24.89 -12.59
CA GLY A 594 -5.15 23.93 -11.55
C GLY A 594 -5.88 22.69 -12.08
N GLN A 595 -5.33 22.06 -13.12
CA GLN A 595 -5.73 20.78 -13.68
C GLN A 595 -4.50 19.87 -13.71
N SER A 596 -4.73 18.55 -13.64
CA SER A 596 -3.66 17.54 -13.66
C SER A 596 -2.66 17.79 -14.79
N HIS A 597 -1.37 17.68 -14.47
CA HIS A 597 -0.25 17.90 -15.37
C HIS A 597 -0.40 17.01 -16.57
N ASN A 598 -0.30 17.62 -17.76
CA ASN A 598 -0.38 16.89 -19.00
C ASN A 598 0.32 17.65 -20.13
N PRO A 599 1.27 17.01 -20.84
CA PRO A 599 2.02 17.66 -21.92
C PRO A 599 1.15 18.05 -23.13
N GLY A 600 -0.13 17.65 -23.18
CA GLY A 600 -1.08 18.07 -24.20
C GLY A 600 -1.51 19.54 -24.10
N TRP A 601 -1.32 20.20 -22.96
CA TRP A 601 -1.54 21.64 -22.81
C TRP A 601 -0.38 22.46 -23.36
N SER A 602 -0.67 23.62 -23.94
CA SER A 602 0.34 24.59 -24.36
C SER A 602 -0.09 26.02 -24.02
N LEU A 603 0.88 26.88 -23.72
CA LEU A 603 0.66 28.30 -23.43
C LEU A 603 1.29 29.18 -24.52
N ARG A 604 0.54 30.19 -24.97
CA ARG A 604 1.02 31.24 -25.87
C ARG A 604 0.65 32.62 -25.39
N ASP A 605 1.46 33.63 -25.66
CA ASP A 605 1.09 35.04 -25.44
C ASP A 605 0.20 35.59 -26.57
N GLY A 606 -0.11 36.89 -26.51
CA GLY A 606 -0.87 37.61 -27.53
C GLY A 606 -0.18 37.72 -28.88
N ASP A 607 1.16 37.65 -28.92
CA ASP A 607 1.97 37.72 -30.14
C ASP A 607 2.20 36.33 -30.78
N GLY A 608 1.81 35.27 -30.08
CA GLY A 608 1.87 33.89 -30.54
C GLY A 608 3.16 33.14 -30.12
N THR A 609 3.99 33.73 -29.26
CA THR A 609 5.17 33.10 -28.68
C THR A 609 4.76 31.87 -27.88
N ASP A 610 5.44 30.73 -28.11
CA ASP A 610 5.16 29.47 -27.41
C ASP A 610 6.08 29.36 -26.18
N PHE A 611 5.50 29.16 -25.00
CA PHE A 611 6.22 29.05 -23.72
C PHE A 611 6.71 27.62 -23.45
N GLY A 612 6.57 26.72 -24.43
CA GLY A 612 7.01 25.34 -24.31
C GLY A 612 6.03 24.46 -23.53
N PRO A 613 6.44 23.21 -23.21
CA PRO A 613 5.60 22.28 -22.48
C PRO A 613 5.36 22.74 -21.03
N PRO A 614 4.22 22.36 -20.43
CA PRO A 614 3.95 22.65 -19.02
C PRO A 614 4.96 21.96 -18.11
N GLN A 615 5.41 22.67 -17.08
CA GLN A 615 6.17 22.11 -15.97
C GLN A 615 5.22 21.67 -14.85
N LEU A 616 5.63 20.64 -14.09
CA LEU A 616 4.87 20.19 -12.93
C LEU A 616 5.07 21.15 -11.76
N VAL A 617 3.98 21.79 -11.32
CA VAL A 617 3.96 22.73 -10.18
C VAL A 617 2.89 22.28 -9.19
N ASP A 618 3.08 22.56 -7.91
CA ASP A 618 2.12 22.21 -6.83
C ASP A 618 1.80 20.71 -6.70
N GLY A 619 2.62 19.86 -7.31
CA GLY A 619 2.57 18.40 -7.24
C GLY A 619 1.52 17.77 -8.14
N TYR A 620 0.73 18.57 -8.87
CA TYR A 620 -0.25 18.05 -9.81
C TYR A 620 -0.52 18.98 -10.99
N ALA A 621 -0.18 20.26 -10.93
CA ALA A 621 -0.68 21.27 -11.85
C ALA A 621 0.24 21.47 -13.06
N ASN A 622 -0.32 22.06 -14.11
CA ASN A 622 0.46 22.56 -15.26
C ASN A 622 0.91 23.99 -14.96
N GLY A 623 2.22 24.26 -15.04
CA GLY A 623 2.79 25.58 -14.78
C GLY A 623 3.68 26.08 -15.91
N TRP A 624 3.70 27.39 -16.11
CA TRP A 624 4.63 28.10 -16.97
C TRP A 624 5.19 29.33 -16.26
N LEU A 625 6.49 29.55 -16.36
CA LEU A 625 7.10 30.81 -15.94
C LEU A 625 6.84 31.86 -17.02
N VAL A 626 6.15 32.93 -16.65
CA VAL A 626 5.80 34.04 -17.55
C VAL A 626 6.35 35.35 -17.01
N GLU A 627 6.67 36.26 -17.92
CA GLU A 627 7.14 37.60 -17.60
C GLU A 627 6.03 38.58 -18.00
N PRO A 628 5.25 39.13 -17.04
CA PRO A 628 4.21 40.12 -17.36
C PRO A 628 4.86 41.42 -17.85
N SER A 629 4.12 42.19 -18.64
CA SER A 629 4.54 43.55 -18.99
C SER A 629 4.56 44.46 -17.75
N GLU A 630 5.57 45.32 -17.63
CA GLU A 630 5.68 46.25 -16.49
C GLU A 630 4.55 47.29 -16.44
N THR A 631 3.95 47.61 -17.59
CA THR A 631 3.02 48.74 -17.72
C THR A 631 1.62 48.34 -18.20
N ASN A 632 1.49 47.22 -18.90
CA ASN A 632 0.22 46.81 -19.53
C ASN A 632 -0.21 45.42 -19.06
N SER A 633 -1.50 45.12 -19.21
CA SER A 633 -1.95 43.74 -19.07
C SER A 633 -1.44 42.87 -20.23
N THR A 634 -1.16 41.60 -19.93
CA THR A 634 -0.65 40.63 -20.90
C THR A 634 -1.65 39.49 -21.04
N THR A 635 -2.10 39.22 -22.27
CA THR A 635 -3.03 38.12 -22.54
C THR A 635 -2.27 36.86 -22.91
N PHE A 636 -2.68 35.73 -22.32
CA PHE A 636 -2.20 34.40 -22.66
C PHE A 636 -3.34 33.49 -23.09
N THR A 637 -3.04 32.54 -23.99
CA THR A 637 -3.96 31.51 -24.44
C THR A 637 -3.41 30.13 -24.10
N LEU A 638 -4.20 29.37 -23.34
CA LEU A 638 -3.99 27.93 -23.10
C LEU A 638 -4.78 27.13 -24.13
N GLU A 639 -4.17 26.11 -24.74
CA GLU A 639 -4.82 25.22 -25.70
C GLU A 639 -4.49 23.74 -25.41
N TRP A 640 -5.52 22.89 -25.45
CA TRP A 640 -5.40 21.43 -25.41
C TRP A 640 -5.20 20.88 -26.83
N LYS A 641 -3.94 20.68 -27.22
CA LYS A 641 -3.55 20.26 -28.58
C LYS A 641 -4.14 18.91 -29.01
N PRO A 642 -4.24 17.86 -28.17
CA PRO A 642 -4.75 16.55 -28.58
C PRO A 642 -6.19 16.56 -29.11
N GLN A 643 -7.01 17.56 -28.75
CA GLN A 643 -8.39 17.65 -29.22
C GLN A 643 -8.50 17.66 -30.76
N ARG A 644 -7.52 18.24 -31.47
CA ARG A 644 -7.54 18.33 -32.93
C ARG A 644 -7.56 16.94 -33.57
N ALA A 645 -6.76 16.01 -33.06
CA ALA A 645 -6.73 14.62 -33.55
C ALA A 645 -8.04 13.88 -33.25
N VAL A 646 -8.63 14.10 -32.07
CA VAL A 646 -9.94 13.53 -31.71
C VAL A 646 -11.03 14.02 -32.66
N TRP A 647 -11.05 15.32 -33.00
CA TRP A 647 -12.02 15.84 -33.96
C TRP A 647 -11.86 15.23 -35.35
N ILE A 648 -10.62 15.07 -35.83
CA ILE A 648 -10.35 14.39 -37.10
C ILE A 648 -10.85 12.94 -37.05
N ALA A 649 -10.51 12.19 -36.00
CA ALA A 649 -10.93 10.79 -35.85
C ALA A 649 -12.45 10.63 -35.76
N LEU A 650 -13.15 11.52 -35.04
CA LEU A 650 -14.60 11.55 -34.97
C LEU A 650 -15.22 11.88 -36.33
N ALA A 651 -14.67 12.85 -37.06
CA ALA A 651 -15.13 13.18 -38.40
C ALA A 651 -14.93 12.00 -39.38
N THR A 652 -13.77 11.32 -39.32
CA THR A 652 -13.50 10.12 -40.11
C THR A 652 -14.42 8.96 -39.74
N SER A 653 -14.71 8.76 -38.46
CA SER A 653 -15.63 7.72 -37.98
C SER A 653 -17.07 7.99 -38.40
N LEU A 654 -17.51 9.24 -38.29
CA LEU A 654 -18.81 9.68 -38.79
C LEU A 654 -18.91 9.48 -40.30
N PHE A 655 -17.86 9.87 -41.05
CA PHE A 655 -17.79 9.64 -42.49
C PHE A 655 -17.88 8.14 -42.83
N ALA A 656 -17.09 7.28 -42.16
CA ALA A 656 -17.15 5.84 -42.35
C ALA A 656 -18.53 5.26 -42.02
N THR A 657 -19.17 5.76 -40.95
CA THR A 657 -20.53 5.35 -40.54
C THR A 657 -21.55 5.74 -41.61
N VAL A 658 -21.47 6.96 -42.14
CA VAL A 658 -22.31 7.42 -43.25
C VAL A 658 -22.08 6.58 -44.50
N VAL A 659 -20.83 6.23 -44.83
CA VAL A 659 -20.51 5.31 -45.95
C VAL A 659 -21.12 3.93 -45.73
N CYS A 660 -21.03 3.36 -44.53
CA CYS A 660 -21.66 2.08 -44.18
C CYS A 660 -23.19 2.14 -44.27
N LEU A 661 -23.81 3.21 -43.75
CA LEU A 661 -25.26 3.43 -43.84
C LEU A 661 -25.71 3.60 -45.29
N LEU A 662 -24.98 4.37 -46.09
CA LEU A 662 -25.21 4.47 -47.53
C LEU A 662 -25.06 3.11 -48.21
N GLY A 663 -24.04 2.32 -47.85
CA GLY A 663 -23.88 0.94 -48.32
C GLY A 663 -25.07 0.05 -47.96
N PHE A 664 -25.62 0.18 -46.75
CA PHE A 664 -26.82 -0.53 -46.31
C PHE A 664 -28.07 -0.10 -47.11
N PHE A 665 -28.33 1.21 -47.22
CA PHE A 665 -29.52 1.74 -47.90
C PHE A 665 -29.46 1.60 -49.43
N CYS A 666 -28.28 1.77 -50.04
CA CYS A 666 -28.08 1.53 -51.47
C CYS A 666 -28.03 0.03 -51.80
N GLY A 667 -27.53 -0.81 -50.89
CA GLY A 667 -27.56 -2.28 -51.00
C GLY A 667 -28.99 -2.84 -50.99
N GLY A 668 -29.92 -2.18 -50.28
CA GLY A 668 -31.35 -2.53 -50.27
C GLY A 668 -32.10 -2.28 -51.59
N ARG A 669 -31.49 -1.62 -52.59
CA ARG A 669 -32.13 -1.33 -53.88
C ARG A 669 -31.91 -2.36 -54.97
N SER A 670 -31.21 -3.46 -54.68
CA SER A 670 -31.07 -4.61 -55.59
C SER A 670 -31.77 -5.86 -55.05
N VAL A 671 -32.96 -5.69 -54.48
CA VAL A 671 -33.89 -6.81 -54.25
C VAL A 671 -34.65 -7.03 -55.55
N LEU A 672 -34.09 -7.86 -56.44
CA LEU A 672 -34.94 -8.69 -57.31
C LEU A 672 -35.91 -9.45 -56.38
N PRO A 673 -37.19 -9.65 -56.76
CA PRO A 673 -38.18 -10.27 -55.89
C PRO A 673 -37.66 -11.62 -55.39
N THR A 674 -37.31 -11.69 -54.10
CA THR A 674 -36.89 -12.94 -53.47
C THR A 674 -38.12 -13.80 -53.27
N LYS A 675 -38.14 -14.97 -53.91
CA LYS A 675 -38.90 -16.15 -53.45
C LYS A 675 -38.74 -16.29 -51.93
N GLU A 676 -39.79 -16.78 -51.26
CA GLU A 676 -39.78 -17.07 -49.82
C GLU A 676 -38.45 -17.70 -49.39
N PRO A 677 -37.89 -17.34 -48.21
CA PRO A 677 -36.62 -17.88 -47.75
C PRO A 677 -36.78 -19.38 -47.52
N GLU A 678 -36.39 -20.16 -48.52
CA GLU A 678 -36.36 -21.61 -48.43
C GLU A 678 -35.25 -21.99 -47.44
N VAL A 679 -35.64 -22.50 -46.26
CA VAL A 679 -34.70 -23.03 -45.27
C VAL A 679 -34.04 -24.25 -45.90
N THR A 680 -32.88 -24.02 -46.50
CA THR A 680 -32.10 -25.06 -47.16
C THR A 680 -31.12 -25.63 -46.15
N PHE A 681 -31.22 -26.93 -45.90
CA PHE A 681 -30.21 -27.65 -45.12
C PHE A 681 -28.93 -27.73 -45.95
N VAL A 682 -27.93 -26.95 -45.54
CA VAL A 682 -26.64 -26.89 -46.21
C VAL A 682 -25.69 -27.92 -45.59
N ASN A 683 -25.13 -28.81 -46.41
CA ASN A 683 -24.09 -29.73 -45.93
C ASN A 683 -22.79 -28.93 -45.67
N PRO A 684 -22.31 -28.84 -44.42
CA PRO A 684 -21.16 -28.00 -44.07
C PRO A 684 -19.83 -28.51 -44.67
N LEU A 685 -19.78 -29.77 -45.08
CA LEU A 685 -18.61 -30.41 -45.70
C LEU A 685 -18.59 -30.23 -47.23
N HIS A 686 -19.65 -29.66 -47.82
CA HIS A 686 -19.71 -29.41 -49.25
C HIS A 686 -18.62 -28.41 -49.66
N LYS A 687 -17.76 -28.81 -50.57
CA LYS A 687 -16.67 -28.00 -51.11
C LYS A 687 -17.18 -27.20 -52.29
N ARG A 688 -17.09 -25.87 -52.20
CA ARG A 688 -17.54 -24.95 -53.25
C ARG A 688 -16.54 -23.81 -53.38
N SER A 689 -16.04 -23.58 -54.59
CA SER A 689 -15.17 -22.44 -54.86
C SER A 689 -16.02 -21.18 -55.05
N ILE A 690 -15.78 -20.16 -54.23
CA ILE A 690 -16.47 -18.87 -54.33
C ILE A 690 -15.75 -17.96 -55.34
N THR A 691 -14.42 -18.04 -55.41
CA THR A 691 -13.57 -17.20 -56.27
C THR A 691 -12.30 -17.94 -56.72
N SER A 692 -11.43 -17.26 -57.47
CA SER A 692 -10.15 -17.80 -57.95
C SER A 692 -9.07 -17.83 -56.86
N ASN A 693 -8.05 -18.68 -57.04
CA ASN A 693 -6.93 -18.83 -56.10
C ASN A 693 -6.23 -17.51 -55.69
N PRO A 694 -5.85 -16.58 -56.60
CA PRO A 694 -5.18 -15.34 -56.19
C PRO A 694 -6.09 -14.41 -55.37
N ILE A 695 -7.39 -14.37 -55.69
CA ILE A 695 -8.36 -13.55 -54.96
C ILE A 695 -8.67 -14.16 -53.59
N GLY A 696 -8.80 -15.49 -53.50
CA GLY A 696 -8.96 -16.18 -52.23
C GLY A 696 -7.75 -16.03 -51.30
N ALA A 697 -6.54 -16.02 -51.85
CA ALA A 697 -5.32 -15.74 -51.08
C ALA A 697 -5.30 -14.30 -50.53
N LEU A 698 -5.75 -13.31 -51.30
CA LEU A 698 -5.90 -11.94 -50.84
C LEU A 698 -6.88 -11.82 -49.66
N PHE A 699 -8.05 -12.46 -49.75
CA PHE A 699 -9.01 -12.47 -48.63
C PHE A 699 -8.47 -13.24 -47.41
N GLY A 700 -7.72 -14.32 -47.62
CA GLY A 700 -6.99 -15.00 -46.55
C GLY A 700 -6.00 -14.08 -45.83
N LEU A 701 -5.27 -13.24 -46.56
CA LEU A 701 -4.37 -12.23 -45.99
C LEU A 701 -5.14 -11.15 -45.21
N VAL A 702 -6.29 -10.71 -45.71
CA VAL A 702 -7.16 -9.76 -44.98
C VAL A 702 -7.67 -10.37 -43.67
N ILE A 703 -8.13 -11.62 -43.69
CA ILE A 703 -8.57 -12.36 -42.51
C ILE A 703 -7.41 -12.56 -41.53
N ALA A 704 -6.22 -12.94 -42.01
CA ALA A 704 -5.02 -13.08 -41.20
C ALA A 704 -4.65 -11.75 -40.54
N GLY A 705 -4.64 -10.66 -41.30
CA GLY A 705 -4.33 -9.31 -40.78
C GLY A 705 -5.35 -8.86 -39.74
N PHE A 706 -6.64 -9.08 -39.98
CA PHE A 706 -7.69 -8.79 -39.01
C PHE A 706 -7.54 -9.61 -37.72
N THR A 707 -7.20 -10.90 -37.85
CA THR A 707 -6.98 -11.79 -36.70
C THR A 707 -5.73 -11.35 -35.92
N LEU A 708 -4.65 -10.98 -36.60
CA LEU A 708 -3.41 -10.51 -35.98
C LEU A 708 -3.60 -9.19 -35.22
N ILE A 709 -4.43 -8.27 -35.75
CA ILE A 709 -4.77 -7.01 -35.06
C ILE A 709 -5.52 -7.28 -33.74
N ASN A 710 -6.39 -8.30 -33.70
CA ASN A 710 -7.20 -8.63 -32.52
C ASN A 710 -6.54 -9.65 -31.57
N LEU A 711 -5.57 -10.43 -32.04
CA LEU A 711 -4.78 -11.41 -31.28
C LEU A 711 -3.28 -11.25 -31.60
N PRO A 712 -2.65 -10.12 -31.22
CA PRO A 712 -1.27 -9.82 -31.61
C PRO A 712 -0.25 -10.80 -31.06
N GLY A 713 -0.50 -11.47 -29.92
CA GLY A 713 0.40 -12.49 -29.36
C GLY A 713 0.33 -13.87 -30.03
N TRP A 714 -0.62 -14.11 -30.94
CA TRP A 714 -0.92 -15.45 -31.48
C TRP A 714 -0.77 -15.50 -33.01
N HIS A 715 0.46 -15.27 -33.47
CA HIS A 715 0.77 -15.22 -34.91
C HIS A 715 0.39 -16.52 -35.66
N SER A 716 0.56 -17.67 -35.01
CA SER A 716 0.19 -18.97 -35.57
C SER A 716 -1.33 -19.09 -35.74
N ALA A 717 -2.13 -18.60 -34.79
CA ALA A 717 -3.58 -18.57 -34.92
C ALA A 717 -4.02 -17.63 -36.05
N ALA A 718 -3.43 -16.46 -36.19
CA ALA A 718 -3.70 -15.54 -37.30
C ALA A 718 -3.43 -16.18 -38.67
N ALA A 719 -2.31 -16.88 -38.81
CA ALA A 719 -2.00 -17.63 -40.01
C ALA A 719 -3.01 -18.77 -40.26
N LEU A 720 -3.37 -19.54 -39.23
CA LEU A 720 -4.32 -20.65 -39.34
C LEU A 720 -5.73 -20.17 -39.73
N VAL A 721 -6.22 -19.09 -39.12
CA VAL A 721 -7.54 -18.51 -39.45
C VAL A 721 -7.54 -17.94 -40.87
N GLY A 722 -6.47 -17.25 -41.27
CA GLY A 722 -6.31 -16.76 -42.65
C GLY A 722 -6.20 -17.86 -43.69
N ILE A 723 -5.44 -18.93 -43.41
CA ILE A 723 -5.33 -20.12 -44.25
C ILE A 723 -6.70 -20.80 -44.35
N LEU A 724 -7.39 -21.01 -43.23
CA LEU A 724 -8.72 -21.61 -43.21
C LEU A 724 -9.69 -20.79 -44.07
N GLY A 725 -9.71 -19.46 -43.90
CA GLY A 725 -10.52 -18.56 -44.73
C GLY A 725 -10.17 -18.61 -46.21
N ALA A 726 -8.88 -18.64 -46.57
CA ALA A 726 -8.45 -18.80 -47.96
C ALA A 726 -8.91 -20.15 -48.54
N LEU A 727 -8.78 -21.23 -47.77
CA LEU A 727 -9.17 -22.57 -48.19
C LEU A 727 -10.68 -22.72 -48.31
N THR A 728 -11.48 -22.07 -47.46
CA THR A 728 -12.95 -22.09 -47.57
C THR A 728 -13.39 -21.30 -48.79
N ILE A 729 -12.87 -20.08 -48.98
CA ILE A 729 -13.16 -19.20 -50.12
C ILE A 729 -12.76 -19.81 -51.48
N THR A 730 -11.65 -20.56 -51.52
CA THR A 730 -11.18 -21.27 -52.74
C THR A 730 -11.79 -22.68 -52.91
N GLY A 731 -12.70 -23.10 -52.02
CA GLY A 731 -13.38 -24.38 -52.12
C GLY A 731 -12.51 -25.61 -51.88
N ARG A 732 -11.34 -25.46 -51.23
CA ARG A 732 -10.44 -26.58 -50.90
C ARG A 732 -10.89 -27.34 -49.64
N VAL A 733 -11.61 -26.66 -48.75
CA VAL A 733 -12.31 -27.24 -47.58
C VAL A 733 -13.81 -26.95 -47.66
N GLY A 734 -14.60 -27.52 -46.75
CA GLY A 734 -16.05 -27.29 -46.71
C GLY A 734 -16.37 -25.81 -46.46
N HIS A 735 -17.34 -25.26 -47.19
CA HIS A 735 -17.70 -23.83 -47.17
C HIS A 735 -18.38 -23.34 -45.86
N ARG A 736 -18.40 -24.18 -44.82
CA ARG A 736 -18.81 -23.78 -43.45
C ARG A 736 -17.77 -24.20 -42.41
N ALA A 737 -16.54 -24.51 -42.84
CA ALA A 737 -15.48 -24.93 -41.94
C ALA A 737 -15.09 -23.82 -40.94
N ALA A 738 -15.13 -22.54 -41.34
CA ALA A 738 -14.92 -21.41 -40.43
C ALA A 738 -16.01 -21.33 -39.34
N SER A 739 -17.29 -21.48 -39.70
CA SER A 739 -18.41 -21.51 -38.75
C SER A 739 -18.34 -22.70 -37.79
N LEU A 740 -18.00 -23.88 -38.31
CA LEU A 740 -17.85 -25.09 -37.49
C LEU A 740 -16.66 -24.96 -36.53
N ALA A 741 -15.54 -24.41 -37.00
CA ALA A 741 -14.38 -24.13 -36.16
C ALA A 741 -14.71 -23.10 -35.08
N ALA A 742 -15.49 -22.06 -35.40
CA ALA A 742 -15.96 -21.07 -34.42
C ALA A 742 -16.81 -21.72 -33.31
N ALA A 743 -17.82 -22.51 -33.70
CA ALA A 743 -18.68 -23.22 -32.75
C ALA A 743 -17.89 -24.21 -31.89
N THR A 744 -16.93 -24.93 -32.49
CA THR A 744 -16.06 -25.87 -31.79
C THR A 744 -15.18 -25.15 -30.77
N ALA A 745 -14.55 -24.03 -31.14
CA ALA A 745 -13.72 -23.25 -30.22
C ALA A 745 -14.52 -22.73 -29.02
N MET A 746 -15.74 -22.23 -29.25
CA MET A 746 -16.65 -21.80 -28.18
C MET A 746 -17.08 -22.96 -27.27
N ALA A 747 -17.45 -24.11 -27.85
CA ALA A 747 -17.87 -25.28 -27.09
C ALA A 747 -16.73 -25.86 -26.24
N VAL A 748 -15.52 -25.96 -26.81
CA VAL A 748 -14.32 -26.41 -26.09
C VAL A 748 -14.02 -25.47 -24.93
N THR A 749 -14.09 -24.15 -25.13
CA THR A 749 -13.92 -23.17 -24.05
C THR A 749 -14.91 -23.41 -22.92
N ALA A 750 -16.20 -23.53 -23.22
CA ALA A 750 -17.24 -23.76 -22.21
C ALA A 750 -17.05 -25.08 -21.45
N VAL A 751 -16.67 -26.15 -22.14
CA VAL A 751 -16.40 -27.46 -21.53
C VAL A 751 -15.17 -27.40 -20.62
N LEU A 752 -14.10 -26.74 -21.04
CA LEU A 752 -12.88 -26.61 -20.23
C LEU A 752 -13.15 -25.83 -18.94
N ILE A 753 -13.88 -24.70 -19.03
CA ILE A 753 -14.33 -23.93 -17.85
C ILE A 753 -15.16 -24.81 -16.91
N ALA A 754 -16.12 -25.57 -17.44
CA ALA A 754 -16.98 -26.43 -16.63
C ALA A 754 -16.19 -27.56 -15.96
N LEU A 755 -15.27 -28.21 -16.68
CA LEU A 755 -14.43 -29.29 -16.15
C LEU A 755 -13.52 -28.80 -15.03
N GLU A 756 -12.86 -27.66 -15.23
CA GLU A 756 -11.98 -27.04 -14.23
C GLU A 756 -12.79 -26.62 -13.00
N GLN A 757 -13.94 -25.97 -13.17
CA GLN A 757 -14.82 -25.60 -12.06
C GLN A 757 -15.33 -26.82 -11.26
N ILE A 758 -15.68 -27.92 -11.92
CA ILE A 758 -16.15 -29.14 -11.24
C ILE A 758 -15.02 -29.81 -10.46
N ARG A 759 -13.82 -29.83 -11.03
CA ARG A 759 -12.65 -30.50 -10.46
C ARG A 759 -12.06 -29.73 -9.30
N GLU A 760 -11.82 -28.44 -9.49
CA GLU A 760 -11.08 -27.60 -8.55
C GLU A 760 -11.99 -26.81 -7.60
N ARG A 761 -13.32 -26.80 -7.84
CA ARG A 761 -14.33 -26.17 -6.99
C ARG A 761 -14.01 -24.72 -6.61
N HIS A 762 -13.52 -23.95 -7.58
CA HIS A 762 -13.13 -22.56 -7.35
C HIS A 762 -14.22 -21.76 -6.62
N PRO A 763 -13.82 -20.88 -5.67
CA PRO A 763 -14.73 -20.02 -4.95
C PRO A 763 -15.49 -19.09 -5.91
N ARG A 764 -16.76 -18.83 -5.59
CA ARG A 764 -17.65 -17.98 -6.40
C ARG A 764 -17.57 -16.53 -5.92
N ASP A 765 -16.39 -15.94 -6.03
CA ASP A 765 -16.12 -14.57 -5.62
C ASP A 765 -15.68 -13.71 -6.82
N PHE A 766 -15.16 -12.51 -6.53
CA PHE A 766 -14.76 -11.55 -7.56
C PHE A 766 -13.62 -12.04 -8.47
N VAL A 767 -12.77 -12.96 -7.99
CA VAL A 767 -11.64 -13.49 -8.78
C VAL A 767 -12.02 -14.70 -9.62
N TRP A 768 -13.26 -15.19 -9.53
CA TRP A 768 -13.73 -16.38 -10.26
C TRP A 768 -13.36 -16.41 -11.76
N PRO A 769 -13.50 -15.33 -12.55
CA PRO A 769 -13.11 -15.35 -13.97
C PRO A 769 -11.62 -15.59 -14.21
N GLN A 770 -10.74 -15.19 -13.28
CA GLN A 770 -9.28 -15.24 -13.43
C GLN A 770 -8.75 -16.68 -13.46
N PHE A 771 -9.46 -17.64 -12.86
CA PHE A 771 -9.09 -19.05 -12.92
C PHE A 771 -9.11 -19.61 -14.36
N PHE A 772 -9.81 -18.94 -15.28
CA PHE A 772 -10.02 -19.43 -16.66
C PHE A 772 -9.33 -18.57 -17.73
N ASP A 773 -8.39 -17.70 -17.36
CA ASP A 773 -7.72 -16.76 -18.29
C ASP A 773 -7.09 -17.46 -19.51
N GLN A 774 -6.52 -18.64 -19.27
CA GLN A 774 -5.93 -19.52 -20.27
C GLN A 774 -6.94 -20.03 -21.31
N PHE A 775 -8.23 -20.15 -20.97
CA PHE A 775 -9.27 -20.59 -21.89
C PHE A 775 -9.91 -19.44 -22.67
N HIS A 776 -9.87 -18.20 -22.16
CA HIS A 776 -10.50 -17.05 -22.81
C HIS A 776 -10.01 -16.85 -24.27
N VAL A 777 -8.73 -17.15 -24.54
CA VAL A 777 -8.15 -17.00 -25.88
C VAL A 777 -8.86 -17.88 -26.91
N LEU A 778 -9.33 -19.08 -26.50
CA LEU A 778 -10.10 -19.97 -27.37
C LEU A 778 -11.48 -19.38 -27.71
N ALA A 779 -12.09 -18.64 -26.79
CA ALA A 779 -13.34 -17.92 -27.07
C ALA A 779 -13.13 -16.77 -28.06
N VAL A 780 -12.05 -15.98 -27.90
CA VAL A 780 -11.69 -14.90 -28.85
C VAL A 780 -11.41 -15.47 -30.24
N LEU A 781 -10.71 -16.61 -30.33
CA LEU A 781 -10.51 -17.32 -31.59
C LEU A 781 -11.84 -17.71 -32.25
N GLY A 782 -12.82 -18.16 -31.45
CA GLY A 782 -14.17 -18.43 -31.92
C GLY A 782 -14.87 -17.21 -32.54
N ILE A 783 -14.71 -16.02 -31.94
CA ILE A 783 -15.25 -14.76 -32.47
C ILE A 783 -14.61 -14.41 -33.82
N LEU A 784 -13.29 -14.55 -33.94
CA LEU A 784 -12.55 -14.23 -35.17
C LEU A 784 -12.88 -15.20 -36.31
N LEU A 785 -13.05 -16.49 -35.99
CA LEU A 785 -13.56 -17.49 -36.94
C LEU A 785 -14.99 -17.19 -37.40
N THR A 786 -15.82 -16.61 -36.52
CA THR A 786 -17.16 -16.13 -36.88
C THR A 786 -17.09 -14.95 -37.85
N ALA A 787 -16.18 -14.00 -37.64
CA ALA A 787 -15.94 -12.89 -38.57
C ALA A 787 -15.47 -13.38 -39.95
N ALA A 788 -14.56 -14.36 -39.98
CA ALA A 788 -14.11 -15.01 -41.22
C ALA A 788 -15.29 -15.69 -41.95
N ALA A 789 -16.15 -16.40 -41.22
CA ALA A 789 -17.34 -17.02 -41.77
C ALA A 789 -18.36 -15.98 -42.32
N ALA A 790 -18.52 -14.84 -41.65
CA ALA A 790 -19.37 -13.76 -42.15
C ALA A 790 -18.85 -13.14 -43.45
N LEU A 791 -17.52 -12.99 -43.59
CA LEU A 791 -16.89 -12.53 -44.83
C LEU A 791 -17.07 -13.56 -45.96
N GLU A 792 -16.91 -14.85 -45.66
CA GLU A 792 -17.19 -15.93 -46.59
C GLU A 792 -18.63 -15.87 -47.12
N GLU A 793 -19.62 -15.72 -46.23
CA GLU A 793 -21.03 -15.62 -46.62
C GLU A 793 -21.32 -14.36 -47.44
N LEU A 794 -20.67 -13.23 -47.13
CA LEU A 794 -20.78 -12.01 -47.91
C LEU A 794 -20.27 -12.20 -49.36
N LEU A 795 -19.13 -12.88 -49.52
CA LEU A 795 -18.56 -13.20 -50.83
C LEU A 795 -19.44 -14.18 -51.60
N GLU A 796 -19.99 -15.19 -50.91
CA GLU A 796 -20.93 -16.14 -51.49
C GLU A 796 -22.15 -15.42 -52.08
N ARG A 797 -22.80 -14.55 -51.30
CA ARG A 797 -23.96 -13.77 -51.75
C ARG A 797 -23.65 -12.85 -52.94
N ARG A 798 -22.44 -12.29 -53.03
CA ARG A 798 -22.05 -11.44 -54.17
C ARG A 798 -21.76 -12.27 -55.43
N SER A 799 -21.14 -13.44 -55.28
CA SER A 799 -20.82 -14.33 -56.39
C SER A 799 -22.06 -14.88 -57.11
N THR A 800 -23.14 -15.15 -56.36
CA THR A 800 -24.42 -15.62 -56.91
C THR A 800 -25.20 -14.54 -57.64
N ILE A 801 -25.05 -13.27 -57.26
CA ILE A 801 -25.69 -12.12 -57.93
C ILE A 801 -25.03 -11.82 -59.30
N SER A 802 -23.70 -11.94 -59.40
CA SER A 802 -22.95 -11.68 -60.65
C SER A 802 -23.21 -12.71 -61.76
N GLY A 803 -23.67 -13.93 -61.44
CA GLY A 803 -23.94 -14.98 -62.43
C GLY A 803 -25.24 -14.81 -63.23
N VAL A 804 -26.09 -13.83 -62.89
CA VAL A 804 -27.38 -13.60 -63.56
C VAL A 804 -27.26 -12.68 -64.79
N GLY A 805 -26.12 -12.02 -65.00
CA GLY A 805 -25.89 -11.08 -66.11
C GLY A 805 -25.61 -11.70 -67.50
N ASP A 806 -25.29 -12.99 -67.59
CA ASP A 806 -24.75 -13.61 -68.82
C ASP A 806 -25.80 -14.32 -69.71
N PHE A 807 -27.10 -14.10 -69.50
CA PHE A 807 -28.16 -14.77 -70.28
C PHE A 807 -28.64 -14.00 -71.55
N TYR A 808 -28.05 -12.85 -71.90
CA TYR A 808 -28.52 -12.00 -73.03
C TYR A 808 -27.57 -11.85 -74.24
N SER A 809 -26.53 -12.67 -74.41
CA SER A 809 -25.57 -12.51 -75.52
C SER A 809 -25.64 -13.56 -76.66
N LYS A 810 -26.70 -14.39 -76.74
CA LYS A 810 -26.79 -15.47 -77.73
C LYS A 810 -27.85 -15.32 -78.82
N TRP A 811 -28.08 -14.15 -79.39
CA TRP A 811 -28.83 -14.02 -80.65
C TRP A 811 -28.33 -12.81 -81.47
N SER A 812 -27.35 -13.01 -82.37
CA SER A 812 -27.09 -12.13 -83.52
C SER A 812 -25.85 -12.61 -84.31
N THR A 813 -26.05 -13.54 -85.24
CA THR A 813 -25.27 -13.60 -86.49
C THR A 813 -26.13 -14.28 -87.56
N SER A 814 -26.73 -13.49 -88.46
CA SER A 814 -27.25 -13.99 -89.74
C SER A 814 -26.22 -13.77 -90.85
N PRO A 815 -26.19 -14.61 -91.91
CA PRO A 815 -25.19 -14.53 -92.98
C PRO A 815 -25.57 -13.54 -94.09
N GLY A 816 -24.55 -13.06 -94.82
CA GLY A 816 -24.64 -12.11 -95.94
C GLY A 816 -25.18 -12.71 -97.26
N PRO A 817 -25.15 -11.92 -98.35
CA PRO A 817 -26.34 -11.65 -99.18
C PRO A 817 -26.45 -12.45 -100.49
N GLU A 818 -27.68 -12.53 -101.01
CA GLU A 818 -28.05 -13.02 -102.36
C GLU A 818 -27.52 -12.13 -103.49
N PRO A 819 -27.53 -12.63 -104.73
CA PRO A 819 -27.83 -11.80 -105.88
C PRO A 819 -29.11 -12.22 -106.62
N SER A 820 -29.99 -11.21 -106.73
CA SER A 820 -31.07 -10.96 -107.69
C SER A 820 -31.16 -11.84 -108.95
N GLY A 821 -32.37 -12.34 -109.19
CA GLY A 821 -33.03 -12.14 -110.48
C GLY A 821 -33.70 -10.76 -110.52
N TYR A 822 -33.38 -10.05 -111.62
CA TYR A 822 -33.93 -8.81 -112.22
C TYR A 822 -34.03 -7.51 -111.42
#